data_AF-A0A1S1Y4K7-F1
#
_entry.id   AF-A0A1S1Y4K7-F1
#
_cell.length_a   1.000
_cell.length_b   1.000
_cell.length_c   1.000
_cell.angle_alpha   90.00
_cell.angle_beta   90.00
_cell.angle_gamma   90.00
#
_symmetry.space_group_name_H-M   'P 1'
#
loop_
_entity.id
_entity.type
_entity.pdbx_description
1 polymer ?
#
loop_
_entity_poly.entity_id
_entity_poly.type
_entity_poly.pdbx_seq_one_letter_code
_entity_poly.pdbx_strand_id
1 'polypeptide(L)'
;MFRRLLLCGAILALLVIVVGAYVRLGHAGLGCPDWPGCYGKAVVADTDQFKADAAAAFGGQAVDVAKAWKEMVHRYLAGALAVLALLALPFAWREQKRGLAVGWTLVIVSLIASQAALGMWTVASKLTPAVVTGHLLLGFMTFWALVWAYLRLDPSLSRRSVSSGPMWLTGLAMCVVLAQIALGGWVSSNYAGLACDDFPRCQGVWLPAADYWQALNPFRPEGQLLSAAALAAVHTVHRLAAGLTFLVVSALMLVATGDRYPKPVRLAGNLVSLVLLLQIVLGIFSVKYSLPLGLAVAHNAVAALLMVPLLAIALYSRYGFPEAEAEAEAEAEAEAEAEAEAEVSVGEAAIPATVGEAALAPVPVEVPVAESLFQRLSNQLQKTRGGFGSVLGSLAFGKKAVTKGLLVDLEASLLMADLGIETTTQLIEHLQKTLESEQLADGDALLDALKQQLLTILKPCSQALKIPERDGPFVILVVGVNGVGKTTSIGKLAKRLQQQGHSVMLAAGDTFRAAAVEQLQTWGERNNVAVVAQHTGADSASVIFDALQSAKSRGVDVLIADTAGRLHTKSNLMDELKKIKRIMAKLDDSAPHEVLLILDAGTGQNALSQAKIFNEAVGLTGLALTKLDGTAKGGIIFALANQLHIPIRFIGVGESIDDLQDFDAEQFVEALFAKD
;
A
#
# COMPACT_ATOMS: atom_id res chain seq x y z
N MET A 1 -8.94 -21.27 -36.53
CA MET A 1 -7.69 -20.47 -36.39
C MET A 1 -7.98 -19.03 -35.98
N PHE A 2 -8.96 -18.36 -36.61
CA PHE A 2 -9.31 -16.96 -36.32
C PHE A 2 -9.65 -16.68 -34.84
N ARG A 3 -10.50 -17.52 -34.21
CA ARG A 3 -10.82 -17.36 -32.77
C ARG A 3 -9.58 -17.39 -31.86
N ARG A 4 -8.57 -18.20 -32.19
CA ARG A 4 -7.32 -18.24 -31.43
C ARG A 4 -6.55 -16.92 -31.58
N LEU A 5 -6.54 -16.34 -32.78
CA LEU A 5 -5.95 -15.01 -33.02
C LEU A 5 -6.67 -13.91 -32.22
N LEU A 6 -8.01 -13.96 -32.15
CA LEU A 6 -8.78 -13.03 -31.30
C LEU A 6 -8.44 -13.19 -29.81
N LEU A 7 -8.31 -14.41 -29.32
CA LEU A 7 -7.90 -14.68 -27.94
C LEU A 7 -6.48 -14.19 -27.65
N CYS A 8 -5.52 -14.49 -28.53
CA CYS A 8 -4.16 -13.96 -28.43
C CYS A 8 -4.15 -12.43 -28.46
N GLY A 9 -4.99 -11.82 -29.31
CA GLY A 9 -5.18 -10.38 -29.38
C GLY A 9 -5.74 -9.81 -28.09
N ALA A 10 -6.74 -10.46 -27.48
CA ALA A 10 -7.31 -10.04 -26.20
C ALA A 10 -6.27 -10.11 -25.06
N ILE A 11 -5.47 -11.17 -24.99
CA ILE A 11 -4.39 -11.32 -24.01
C ILE A 11 -3.33 -10.22 -24.22
N LEU A 12 -2.92 -9.99 -25.46
CA LEU A 12 -1.94 -8.96 -25.78
C LEU A 12 -2.49 -7.55 -25.50
N ALA A 13 -3.76 -7.29 -25.80
CA ALA A 13 -4.42 -6.01 -25.47
C ALA A 13 -4.51 -5.78 -23.95
N LEU A 14 -4.80 -6.81 -23.16
CA LEU A 14 -4.75 -6.71 -21.70
C LEU A 14 -3.33 -6.39 -21.22
N LEU A 15 -2.32 -7.04 -21.80
CA LEU A 15 -0.92 -6.78 -21.47
C LEU A 15 -0.48 -5.35 -21.86
N VAL A 16 -0.95 -4.83 -23.00
CA VAL A 16 -0.78 -3.42 -23.38
C VAL A 16 -1.41 -2.49 -22.33
N ILE A 17 -2.63 -2.77 -21.87
CA ILE A 17 -3.30 -1.99 -20.81
C ILE A 17 -2.49 -2.00 -19.51
N VAL A 18 -1.98 -3.16 -19.09
CA VAL A 18 -1.18 -3.32 -17.86
C VAL A 18 0.12 -2.53 -17.95
N VAL A 19 0.88 -2.69 -19.04
CA VAL A 19 2.14 -1.96 -19.23
C VAL A 19 1.89 -0.47 -19.41
N GLY A 20 0.81 -0.07 -20.09
CA GLY A 20 0.41 1.33 -20.22
C GLY A 20 0.05 1.96 -18.87
N ALA A 21 -0.63 1.23 -17.98
CA ALA A 21 -0.86 1.66 -16.60
C ALA A 21 0.46 1.81 -15.82
N TYR A 22 1.40 0.87 -15.98
CA TYR A 22 2.73 0.94 -15.36
C TYR A 22 3.54 2.16 -15.85
N VAL A 23 3.51 2.45 -17.14
CA VAL A 23 4.16 3.64 -17.73
C VAL A 23 3.57 4.93 -17.17
N ARG A 24 2.23 5.04 -17.14
CA ARG A 24 1.54 6.25 -16.65
C ARG A 24 1.78 6.47 -15.16
N LEU A 25 1.56 5.44 -14.34
CA LEU A 25 1.65 5.52 -12.88
C LEU A 25 3.10 5.55 -12.38
N GLY A 26 4.06 5.06 -13.17
CA GLY A 26 5.49 5.14 -12.89
C GLY A 26 6.16 6.42 -13.42
N HIS A 27 5.38 7.42 -13.84
CA HIS A 27 5.85 8.72 -14.37
C HIS A 27 6.82 8.60 -15.56
N ALA A 28 6.63 7.57 -16.40
CA ALA A 28 7.46 7.30 -17.56
C ALA A 28 6.81 7.73 -18.89
N GLY A 29 5.61 8.33 -18.88
CA GLY A 29 4.87 8.69 -20.09
C GLY A 29 5.47 9.82 -20.95
N LEU A 30 6.54 10.47 -20.48
CA LEU A 30 7.35 11.44 -21.25
C LEU A 30 8.82 10.97 -21.32
N GLY A 31 9.07 9.67 -21.16
CA GLY A 31 10.40 9.09 -21.32
C GLY A 31 10.90 9.16 -22.77
N CYS A 32 10.00 9.33 -23.73
CA CYS A 32 10.26 9.46 -25.15
C CYS A 32 9.60 10.76 -25.68
N PRO A 33 10.40 11.76 -26.08
CA PRO A 33 9.88 13.08 -26.48
C PRO A 33 9.22 13.09 -27.87
N ASP A 34 9.43 12.05 -28.67
CA ASP A 34 8.92 11.88 -30.03
C ASP A 34 8.08 10.61 -30.19
N TRP A 35 7.45 10.50 -31.35
CA TRP A 35 6.63 9.36 -31.75
C TRP A 35 6.84 9.11 -33.26
N PRO A 36 6.91 7.86 -33.74
CA PRO A 36 6.72 6.59 -33.01
C PRO A 36 7.97 6.09 -32.26
N GLY A 37 9.13 6.64 -32.58
CA GLY A 37 10.41 6.31 -31.94
C GLY A 37 10.63 6.97 -30.59
N CYS A 38 11.84 6.84 -30.06
CA CYS A 38 12.29 7.46 -28.83
C CYS A 38 13.67 8.07 -29.06
N TYR A 39 13.77 9.37 -28.88
CA TYR A 39 14.93 10.17 -29.26
C TYR A 39 15.35 9.94 -30.73
N GLY A 40 14.37 9.84 -31.64
CA GLY A 40 14.59 9.62 -33.07
C GLY A 40 15.03 8.19 -33.44
N LYS A 41 15.08 7.26 -32.48
CA LYS A 41 15.49 5.87 -32.70
C LYS A 41 14.33 4.91 -32.42
N ALA A 42 14.32 3.78 -33.13
CA ALA A 42 13.35 2.72 -32.89
C ALA A 42 13.72 1.83 -31.69
N VAL A 43 14.98 1.88 -31.21
CA VAL A 43 15.51 1.10 -30.08
C VAL A 43 16.30 2.03 -29.18
N VAL A 44 16.08 1.91 -27.87
CA VAL A 44 16.77 2.68 -26.83
C VAL A 44 17.98 1.85 -26.35
N ALA A 45 19.14 2.46 -26.20
CA ALA A 45 20.34 1.79 -25.71
C ALA A 45 20.94 2.55 -24.53
N ASP A 46 21.43 1.84 -23.52
CA ASP A 46 22.15 2.44 -22.39
C ASP A 46 23.64 2.61 -22.72
N THR A 47 23.94 3.35 -23.78
CA THR A 47 25.31 3.65 -24.21
C THR A 47 25.55 5.16 -24.18
N ASP A 48 26.80 5.56 -23.90
CA ASP A 48 27.17 6.98 -23.90
C ASP A 48 26.94 7.63 -25.27
N GLN A 49 27.14 6.87 -26.35
CA GLN A 49 26.82 7.33 -27.71
C GLN A 49 25.32 7.64 -27.88
N PHE A 50 24.43 6.75 -27.43
CA PHE A 50 22.99 7.00 -27.52
C PHE A 50 22.58 8.24 -26.71
N LYS A 51 23.11 8.37 -25.49
CA LYS A 51 22.87 9.53 -24.63
C LYS A 51 23.39 10.83 -25.26
N ALA A 52 24.57 10.79 -25.87
CA ALA A 52 25.16 11.93 -26.57
C ALA A 52 24.34 12.33 -27.82
N ASP A 53 23.96 11.36 -28.65
CA ASP A 53 23.14 11.60 -29.85
C ASP A 53 21.77 12.17 -29.47
N ALA A 54 21.14 11.62 -28.43
CA ALA A 54 19.86 12.09 -27.91
C ALA A 54 19.96 13.50 -27.31
N ALA A 55 21.01 13.79 -26.54
CA ALA A 55 21.26 15.13 -26.00
C ALA A 55 21.50 16.15 -27.12
N ALA A 56 22.21 15.79 -28.18
CA ALA A 56 22.43 16.65 -29.34
C ALA A 56 21.15 16.92 -30.13
N ALA A 57 20.31 15.90 -30.34
CA ALA A 57 19.07 16.01 -31.12
C ALA A 57 17.92 16.68 -30.36
N PHE A 58 17.88 16.59 -29.03
CA PHE A 58 16.77 17.07 -28.18
C PHE A 58 17.20 18.11 -27.14
N GLY A 59 18.19 18.95 -27.47
CA GLY A 59 18.47 20.19 -26.74
C GLY A 59 19.03 20.01 -25.33
N GLY A 60 19.81 18.95 -25.08
CA GLY A 60 20.51 18.72 -23.82
C GLY A 60 19.63 18.17 -22.68
N GLN A 61 18.42 17.68 -22.98
CA GLN A 61 17.62 16.97 -21.97
C GLN A 61 18.34 15.71 -21.48
N ALA A 62 18.46 15.56 -20.17
CA ALA A 62 19.02 14.36 -19.56
C ALA A 62 18.15 13.15 -19.91
N VAL A 63 18.75 12.14 -20.54
CA VAL A 63 18.07 10.93 -21.00
C VAL A 63 17.93 9.94 -19.85
N ASP A 64 16.70 9.75 -19.39
CA ASP A 64 16.36 8.65 -18.48
C ASP A 64 16.06 7.39 -19.30
N VAL A 65 17.11 6.61 -19.54
CA VAL A 65 17.05 5.39 -20.35
C VAL A 65 16.04 4.39 -19.78
N ALA A 66 15.84 4.36 -18.46
CA ALA A 66 14.88 3.46 -17.82
C ALA A 66 13.44 3.88 -18.12
N LYS A 67 13.12 5.18 -18.07
CA LYS A 67 11.79 5.68 -18.47
C LYS A 67 11.53 5.49 -19.97
N ALA A 68 12.52 5.79 -20.80
CA ALA A 68 12.47 5.57 -22.25
C ALA A 68 12.16 4.10 -22.59
N TRP A 69 12.83 3.15 -21.91
CA TRP A 69 12.55 1.72 -22.10
C TRP A 69 11.14 1.32 -21.70
N LYS A 70 10.62 1.83 -20.56
CA LYS A 70 9.23 1.53 -20.14
C LYS A 70 8.23 1.96 -21.22
N GLU A 71 8.41 3.15 -21.78
CA GLU A 71 7.54 3.65 -22.85
C GLU A 71 7.69 2.84 -24.14
N MET A 72 8.91 2.50 -24.55
CA MET A 72 9.14 1.73 -25.77
C MET A 72 8.59 0.30 -25.69
N VAL A 73 8.70 -0.37 -24.54
CA VAL A 73 8.08 -1.69 -24.33
C VAL A 73 6.57 -1.61 -24.55
N HIS A 74 5.90 -0.60 -24.00
CA HIS A 74 4.47 -0.37 -24.25
C HIS A 74 4.17 -0.18 -25.76
N ARG A 75 4.97 0.64 -26.47
CA ARG A 75 4.79 0.88 -27.90
C ARG A 75 5.01 -0.37 -28.75
N TYR A 76 6.00 -1.21 -28.43
CA TYR A 76 6.22 -2.47 -29.14
C TYR A 76 5.07 -3.44 -28.98
N LEU A 77 4.51 -3.55 -27.77
CA LEU A 77 3.35 -4.40 -27.51
C LEU A 77 2.11 -3.92 -28.28
N ALA A 78 1.88 -2.60 -28.32
CA ALA A 78 0.81 -2.01 -29.12
C ALA A 78 1.03 -2.24 -30.62
N GLY A 79 2.27 -2.11 -31.11
CA GLY A 79 2.63 -2.43 -32.50
C GLY A 79 2.41 -3.91 -32.84
N ALA A 80 2.79 -4.82 -31.95
CA ALA A 80 2.53 -6.25 -32.12
C ALA A 80 1.03 -6.56 -32.17
N LEU A 81 0.21 -5.89 -31.36
CA LEU A 81 -1.25 -6.01 -31.40
C LEU A 81 -1.82 -5.54 -32.74
N ALA A 82 -1.31 -4.43 -33.29
CA ALA A 82 -1.71 -3.93 -34.60
C ALA A 82 -1.39 -4.93 -35.72
N VAL A 83 -0.17 -5.49 -35.71
CA VAL A 83 0.24 -6.53 -36.68
C VAL A 83 -0.66 -7.76 -36.55
N LEU A 84 -0.92 -8.23 -35.33
CA LEU A 84 -1.79 -9.39 -35.10
C LEU A 84 -3.23 -9.15 -35.61
N ALA A 85 -3.78 -7.96 -35.39
CA ALA A 85 -5.11 -7.59 -35.87
C ALA A 85 -5.19 -7.56 -37.41
N LEU A 86 -4.16 -7.02 -38.07
CA LEU A 86 -4.06 -7.03 -39.55
C LEU A 86 -3.92 -8.46 -40.09
N LEU A 87 -3.11 -9.29 -39.44
CA LEU A 87 -2.96 -10.71 -39.80
C LEU A 87 -4.25 -11.51 -39.61
N ALA A 88 -5.17 -11.06 -38.75
CA ALA A 88 -6.45 -11.73 -38.53
C ALA A 88 -7.43 -11.54 -39.70
N LEU A 89 -7.33 -10.47 -40.50
CA LEU A 89 -8.22 -10.17 -41.65
C LEU A 89 -8.37 -11.31 -42.66
N PRO A 90 -7.29 -11.91 -43.22
CA PRO A 90 -7.42 -13.01 -44.18
C PRO A 90 -8.06 -14.25 -43.56
N PHE A 91 -7.88 -14.50 -42.26
CA PHE A 91 -8.55 -15.61 -41.57
C PHE A 91 -10.02 -15.31 -41.29
N ALA A 92 -10.39 -14.05 -41.02
CA ALA A 92 -11.77 -13.61 -40.88
C ALA A 92 -12.59 -13.90 -42.14
N TRP A 93 -11.96 -13.75 -43.32
CA TRP A 93 -12.57 -14.06 -44.61
C TRP A 93 -12.88 -15.55 -44.81
N ARG A 94 -12.22 -16.44 -44.07
CA ARG A 94 -12.38 -17.91 -44.16
C ARG A 94 -13.35 -18.48 -43.13
N GLU A 95 -13.87 -17.66 -42.21
CA GLU A 95 -14.81 -18.11 -41.18
C GLU A 95 -16.23 -18.33 -41.73
N GLN A 96 -16.96 -19.29 -41.15
CA GLN A 96 -18.36 -19.58 -41.53
C GLN A 96 -19.24 -18.33 -41.39
N LYS A 97 -19.08 -17.59 -40.30
CA LYS A 97 -19.77 -16.31 -40.02
C LYS A 97 -19.00 -15.12 -40.63
N ARG A 98 -18.58 -15.21 -41.90
CA ARG A 98 -17.66 -14.26 -42.58
C ARG A 98 -18.02 -12.79 -42.37
N GLY A 99 -19.28 -12.39 -42.60
CA GLY A 99 -19.68 -10.98 -42.48
C GLY A 99 -19.45 -10.42 -41.06
N LEU A 100 -19.78 -11.21 -40.03
CA LEU A 100 -19.53 -10.85 -38.63
C LEU A 100 -18.03 -10.84 -38.30
N ALA A 101 -17.29 -11.84 -38.76
CA ALA A 101 -15.85 -11.93 -38.51
C ALA A 101 -15.09 -10.75 -39.13
N VAL A 102 -15.39 -10.43 -40.39
CA VAL A 102 -14.79 -9.29 -41.09
C VAL A 102 -15.20 -7.97 -40.46
N GLY A 103 -16.49 -7.79 -40.14
CA GLY A 103 -17.00 -6.58 -39.49
C GLY A 103 -16.29 -6.28 -38.17
N TRP A 104 -16.18 -7.26 -37.28
CA TRP A 104 -15.46 -7.08 -36.01
C TRP A 104 -13.96 -6.85 -36.20
N THR A 105 -13.32 -7.51 -37.17
CA THR A 105 -11.91 -7.27 -37.46
C THR A 105 -11.68 -5.83 -37.91
N LEU A 106 -12.55 -5.29 -38.77
CA LEU A 106 -12.48 -3.89 -39.19
C LEU A 106 -12.68 -2.93 -38.01
N VAL A 107 -13.65 -3.19 -37.14
CA VAL A 107 -13.85 -2.40 -35.91
C VAL A 107 -12.58 -2.41 -35.05
N ILE A 108 -11.98 -3.59 -34.82
CA ILE A 108 -10.75 -3.72 -34.01
C ILE A 108 -9.58 -2.96 -34.66
N VAL A 109 -9.38 -3.09 -35.98
CA VAL A 109 -8.32 -2.35 -36.70
C VAL A 109 -8.56 -0.84 -36.61
N SER A 110 -9.80 -0.37 -36.76
CA SER A 110 -10.15 1.04 -36.59
C SER A 110 -9.87 1.54 -35.17
N LEU A 111 -10.24 0.78 -34.14
CA LEU A 111 -9.95 1.12 -32.74
C LEU A 111 -8.43 1.21 -32.47
N ILE A 112 -7.63 0.29 -33.02
CA ILE A 112 -6.17 0.30 -32.90
C ILE A 112 -5.55 1.50 -33.66
N ALA A 113 -6.06 1.82 -34.86
CA ALA A 113 -5.61 2.99 -35.60
C ALA A 113 -5.91 4.29 -34.84
N SER A 114 -7.13 4.41 -34.28
CA SER A 114 -7.50 5.53 -33.42
C SER A 114 -6.66 5.57 -32.12
N GLN A 115 -6.27 4.42 -31.56
CA GLN A 115 -5.34 4.34 -30.43
C GLN A 115 -3.98 4.93 -30.79
N ALA A 116 -3.42 4.57 -31.95
CA ALA A 116 -2.14 5.08 -32.41
C ALA A 116 -2.18 6.60 -32.65
N ALA A 117 -3.23 7.10 -33.29
CA ALA A 117 -3.43 8.53 -33.51
C ALA A 117 -3.55 9.31 -32.19
N LEU A 118 -4.32 8.78 -31.23
CA LEU A 118 -4.48 9.41 -29.93
C LEU A 118 -3.20 9.29 -29.09
N GLY A 119 -2.44 8.20 -29.21
CA GLY A 119 -1.12 8.04 -28.60
C GLY A 119 -0.12 9.09 -29.10
N MET A 120 -0.08 9.35 -30.41
CA MET A 120 0.71 10.46 -30.97
C MET A 120 0.27 11.81 -30.36
N TRP A 121 -1.04 12.05 -30.23
CA TRP A 121 -1.56 13.27 -29.60
C TRP A 121 -1.23 13.35 -28.09
N THR A 122 -1.18 12.25 -27.35
CA THR A 122 -0.77 12.28 -25.94
C THR A 122 0.67 12.79 -25.77
N VAL A 123 1.59 12.43 -26.67
CA VAL A 123 2.97 12.94 -26.66
C VAL A 123 3.00 14.40 -27.08
N ALA A 124 2.32 14.76 -28.17
CA ALA A 124 2.28 16.14 -28.68
C ALA A 124 1.66 17.14 -27.68
N SER A 125 0.66 16.72 -26.91
CA SER A 125 -0.01 17.53 -25.89
C SER A 125 0.63 17.41 -24.49
N LYS A 126 1.80 16.78 -24.37
CA LYS A 126 2.51 16.61 -23.08
C LYS A 126 1.62 16.01 -21.97
N LEU A 127 0.88 14.95 -22.31
CA LEU A 127 0.01 14.20 -21.39
C LEU A 127 -1.17 14.99 -20.83
N THR A 128 -1.86 15.80 -21.64
CA THR A 128 -3.14 16.41 -21.21
C THR A 128 -4.12 15.35 -20.67
N PRO A 129 -4.73 15.56 -19.47
CA PRO A 129 -5.53 14.52 -18.82
C PRO A 129 -6.69 13.97 -19.65
N ALA A 130 -7.36 14.82 -20.43
CA ALA A 130 -8.47 14.42 -21.29
C ALA A 130 -8.01 13.47 -22.41
N VAL A 131 -6.90 13.79 -23.09
CA VAL A 131 -6.36 12.97 -24.18
C VAL A 131 -5.83 11.64 -23.61
N VAL A 132 -5.14 11.67 -22.46
CA VAL A 132 -4.66 10.45 -21.78
C VAL A 132 -5.81 9.55 -21.32
N THR A 133 -6.88 10.14 -20.77
CA THR A 133 -8.07 9.39 -20.36
C THR A 133 -8.80 8.80 -21.57
N GLY A 134 -8.93 9.55 -22.67
CA GLY A 134 -9.48 9.04 -23.93
C GLY A 134 -8.64 7.89 -24.50
N HIS A 135 -7.31 8.01 -24.45
CA HIS A 135 -6.40 6.95 -24.87
C HIS A 135 -6.57 5.69 -24.00
N LEU A 136 -6.67 5.83 -22.68
CA LEU A 136 -7.00 4.69 -21.80
C LEU A 136 -8.31 4.01 -22.21
N LEU A 137 -9.40 4.78 -22.32
CA LEU A 137 -10.73 4.25 -22.61
C LEU A 137 -10.78 3.49 -23.93
N LEU A 138 -10.14 4.03 -24.97
CA LEU A 138 -10.13 3.40 -26.28
C LEU A 138 -9.26 2.12 -26.29
N GLY A 139 -8.23 2.03 -25.44
CA GLY A 139 -7.49 0.79 -25.19
C GLY A 139 -8.38 -0.30 -24.56
N PHE A 140 -9.18 0.07 -23.56
CA PHE A 140 -10.16 -0.82 -22.93
C PHE A 140 -11.25 -1.28 -23.92
N MET A 141 -11.77 -0.36 -24.75
CA MET A 141 -12.72 -0.70 -25.81
C MET A 141 -12.14 -1.69 -26.82
N THR A 142 -10.86 -1.58 -27.15
CA THR A 142 -10.18 -2.53 -28.05
C THR A 142 -10.13 -3.93 -27.42
N PHE A 143 -9.73 -4.03 -26.15
CA PHE A 143 -9.73 -5.28 -25.40
C PHE A 143 -11.14 -5.91 -25.35
N TRP A 144 -12.16 -5.12 -25.02
CA TRP A 144 -13.54 -5.61 -24.93
C TRP A 144 -14.13 -6.00 -26.29
N ALA A 145 -13.78 -5.30 -27.37
CA ALA A 145 -14.18 -5.67 -28.73
C ALA A 145 -13.56 -7.00 -29.15
N LEU A 146 -12.29 -7.26 -28.80
CA LEU A 146 -11.62 -8.53 -29.02
C LEU A 146 -12.30 -9.68 -28.24
N VAL A 147 -12.58 -9.48 -26.96
CA VAL A 147 -13.30 -10.46 -26.13
C VAL A 147 -14.71 -10.71 -26.67
N TRP A 148 -15.45 -9.65 -26.99
CA TRP A 148 -16.80 -9.77 -27.55
C TRP A 148 -16.78 -10.53 -28.88
N ALA A 149 -15.87 -10.20 -29.80
CA ALA A 149 -15.73 -10.93 -31.06
C ALA A 149 -15.38 -12.41 -30.82
N TYR A 150 -14.47 -12.70 -29.89
CA TYR A 150 -14.07 -14.07 -29.52
C TYR A 150 -15.26 -14.91 -29.02
N LEU A 151 -16.09 -14.33 -28.14
CA LEU A 151 -17.27 -15.00 -27.60
C LEU A 151 -18.38 -15.13 -28.66
N ARG A 152 -18.63 -14.06 -29.43
CA ARG A 152 -19.73 -13.99 -30.41
C ARG A 152 -19.55 -14.91 -31.60
N LEU A 153 -18.30 -15.17 -31.98
CA LEU A 153 -17.94 -16.01 -33.14
C LEU A 153 -17.76 -17.48 -32.79
N ASP A 154 -18.19 -17.91 -31.60
CA ASP A 154 -18.26 -19.34 -31.31
C ASP A 154 -19.20 -20.04 -32.31
N PRO A 155 -18.76 -21.11 -33.00
CA PRO A 155 -19.60 -21.84 -33.95
C PRO A 155 -20.76 -22.58 -33.27
N SER A 156 -20.59 -23.03 -32.03
CA SER A 156 -21.64 -23.73 -31.26
C SER A 156 -22.76 -22.81 -30.77
N LEU A 157 -22.56 -21.50 -30.87
CA LEU A 157 -23.48 -20.50 -30.35
C LEU A 157 -24.59 -20.17 -31.37
N SER A 158 -25.84 -20.35 -30.95
CA SER A 158 -27.06 -20.04 -31.71
C SER A 158 -27.88 -18.92 -31.04
N ARG A 159 -28.75 -18.26 -31.81
CA ARG A 159 -29.60 -17.17 -31.28
C ARG A 159 -30.84 -17.76 -30.62
N ARG A 160 -31.15 -17.34 -29.39
CA ARG A 160 -32.39 -17.73 -28.70
C ARG A 160 -33.59 -17.03 -29.35
N SER A 161 -34.76 -17.68 -29.30
CA SER A 161 -36.04 -17.09 -29.73
C SER A 161 -36.49 -15.97 -28.79
N VAL A 162 -36.25 -16.12 -27.49
CA VAL A 162 -36.56 -15.15 -26.43
C VAL A 162 -35.29 -14.86 -25.62
N SER A 163 -35.10 -13.60 -25.22
CA SER A 163 -33.98 -13.24 -24.35
C SER A 163 -34.23 -13.74 -22.93
N SER A 164 -33.30 -14.53 -22.39
CA SER A 164 -33.40 -15.18 -21.08
C SER A 164 -32.37 -14.63 -20.10
N GLY A 165 -32.32 -13.31 -19.93
CA GLY A 165 -31.40 -12.68 -18.98
C GLY A 165 -31.71 -11.22 -18.64
N PRO A 166 -31.06 -10.66 -17.60
CA PRO A 166 -31.35 -9.33 -17.08
C PRO A 166 -30.71 -8.22 -17.94
N MET A 167 -31.12 -8.12 -19.20
CA MET A 167 -30.48 -7.26 -20.22
C MET A 167 -30.44 -5.77 -19.86
N TRP A 168 -31.52 -5.22 -19.31
CA TRP A 168 -31.56 -3.80 -18.93
C TRP A 168 -30.55 -3.49 -17.83
N LEU A 169 -30.55 -4.31 -16.78
CA LEU A 169 -29.63 -4.15 -15.65
C LEU A 169 -28.18 -4.42 -16.06
N THR A 170 -27.96 -5.34 -16.99
CA THR A 170 -26.64 -5.59 -17.60
C THR A 170 -26.14 -4.36 -18.36
N GLY A 171 -27.00 -3.74 -19.18
CA GLY A 171 -26.66 -2.50 -19.88
C GLY A 171 -26.32 -1.36 -18.92
N LEU A 172 -27.14 -1.18 -17.87
CA LEU A 172 -26.86 -0.19 -16.82
C LEU A 172 -25.53 -0.45 -16.12
N ALA A 173 -25.25 -1.71 -15.73
CA ALA A 173 -23.99 -2.11 -15.11
C ALA A 173 -22.78 -1.81 -16.00
N MET A 174 -22.86 -2.13 -17.30
CA MET A 174 -21.79 -1.82 -18.26
C MET A 174 -21.57 -0.30 -18.38
N CYS A 175 -22.64 0.50 -18.41
CA CYS A 175 -22.53 1.95 -18.46
C CYS A 175 -21.85 2.54 -17.21
N VAL A 176 -22.24 2.11 -16.00
CA VAL A 176 -21.65 2.63 -14.77
C VAL A 176 -20.20 2.17 -14.59
N VAL A 177 -19.85 0.94 -14.98
CA VAL A 177 -18.45 0.46 -14.99
C VAL A 177 -17.61 1.26 -15.97
N LEU A 178 -18.12 1.56 -17.17
CA LEU A 178 -17.43 2.41 -18.14
C LEU A 178 -17.19 3.83 -17.60
N ALA A 179 -18.21 4.43 -16.98
CA ALA A 179 -18.10 5.75 -16.35
C ALA A 179 -17.08 5.73 -15.20
N GLN A 180 -17.07 4.67 -14.39
CA GLN A 180 -16.12 4.49 -13.29
C GLN A 180 -14.67 4.37 -13.79
N ILE A 181 -14.44 3.67 -14.90
CA ILE A 181 -13.12 3.55 -15.54
C ILE A 181 -12.69 4.90 -16.10
N ALA A 182 -13.60 5.67 -16.71
CA ALA A 182 -13.31 7.02 -17.18
C ALA A 182 -12.89 7.93 -16.01
N LEU A 183 -13.62 7.89 -14.89
CA LEU A 183 -13.26 8.62 -13.67
C LEU A 183 -11.92 8.16 -13.09
N GLY A 184 -11.61 6.85 -13.11
CA GLY A 184 -10.31 6.33 -12.68
C GLY A 184 -9.16 6.81 -13.58
N GLY A 185 -9.40 6.86 -14.89
CA GLY A 185 -8.50 7.49 -15.86
C GLY A 185 -8.27 8.97 -15.55
N TRP A 186 -9.34 9.70 -15.23
CA TRP A 186 -9.30 11.10 -14.82
C TRP A 186 -8.50 11.30 -13.52
N VAL A 187 -8.69 10.45 -12.52
CA VAL A 187 -7.92 10.45 -11.26
C VAL A 187 -6.43 10.25 -11.54
N SER A 188 -6.08 9.22 -12.30
CA SER A 188 -4.67 8.86 -12.54
C SER A 188 -3.93 9.87 -13.42
N SER A 189 -4.60 10.44 -14.43
CA SER A 189 -4.00 11.44 -15.32
C SER A 189 -3.85 12.83 -14.67
N ASN A 190 -4.63 13.11 -13.62
CA ASN A 190 -4.48 14.29 -12.78
C ASN A 190 -3.62 14.08 -11.54
N TYR A 191 -3.08 12.87 -11.34
CA TYR A 191 -2.35 12.49 -10.12
C TYR A 191 -3.17 12.68 -8.83
N ALA A 192 -4.50 12.66 -8.92
CA ALA A 192 -5.42 12.89 -7.80
C ALA A 192 -5.53 11.68 -6.86
N GLY A 193 -4.94 10.54 -7.21
CA GLY A 193 -5.07 9.30 -6.44
C GLY A 193 -4.51 9.41 -5.01
N LEU A 194 -3.56 10.31 -4.76
CA LEU A 194 -3.00 10.55 -3.42
C LEU A 194 -3.74 11.65 -2.64
N ALA A 195 -4.75 12.29 -3.23
CA ALA A 195 -5.42 13.44 -2.61
C ALA A 195 -6.28 13.10 -1.39
N CYS A 196 -6.72 11.84 -1.28
CA CYS A 196 -7.53 11.34 -0.16
C CYS A 196 -6.79 10.15 0.45
N ASP A 197 -6.35 10.29 1.69
CA ASP A 197 -5.48 9.36 2.43
C ASP A 197 -6.23 8.39 3.35
N ASP A 198 -7.51 8.67 3.64
CA ASP A 198 -8.42 7.81 4.37
C ASP A 198 -9.43 7.11 3.45
N PHE A 199 -10.16 6.14 4.01
CA PHE A 199 -11.29 5.44 3.39
C PHE A 199 -12.29 5.09 4.50
N PRO A 200 -13.62 5.23 4.29
CA PRO A 200 -14.30 5.56 3.04
C PRO A 200 -14.41 7.07 2.75
N ARG A 201 -14.09 7.92 3.73
CA ARG A 201 -14.09 9.39 3.62
C ARG A 201 -12.84 9.89 2.87
N CYS A 202 -12.82 11.17 2.52
CA CYS A 202 -11.66 11.87 1.97
C CYS A 202 -11.28 13.00 2.93
N GLN A 203 -10.09 12.93 3.53
CA GLN A 203 -9.59 13.89 4.53
C GLN A 203 -10.58 14.05 5.70
N GLY A 204 -11.20 12.96 6.14
CA GLY A 204 -12.16 12.95 7.25
C GLY A 204 -13.57 13.45 6.90
N VAL A 205 -13.83 13.89 5.67
CA VAL A 205 -15.16 14.36 5.20
C VAL A 205 -15.66 13.53 4.00
N TRP A 206 -16.98 13.47 3.80
CA TRP A 206 -17.56 12.74 2.66
C TRP A 206 -17.53 13.54 1.36
N LEU A 207 -17.69 14.87 1.46
CA LEU A 207 -17.60 15.81 0.35
C LEU A 207 -16.70 16.97 0.79
N PRO A 208 -15.42 17.03 0.37
CA PRO A 208 -14.57 18.18 0.63
C PRO A 208 -15.14 19.42 -0.06
N ALA A 209 -14.94 20.59 0.56
CA ALA A 209 -15.30 21.87 -0.03
C ALA A 209 -14.34 22.20 -1.19
N ALA A 210 -14.85 22.15 -2.41
CA ALA A 210 -14.06 22.35 -3.63
C ALA A 210 -14.97 22.75 -4.79
N ASP A 211 -14.39 23.32 -5.85
CA ASP A 211 -15.08 23.53 -7.13
C ASP A 211 -15.06 22.24 -7.95
N TYR A 212 -16.11 21.43 -7.81
CA TYR A 212 -16.28 20.17 -8.54
C TYR A 212 -16.43 20.37 -10.05
N TRP A 213 -16.98 21.52 -10.47
CA TRP A 213 -17.16 21.82 -11.89
C TRP A 213 -15.81 22.04 -12.56
N GLN A 214 -14.95 22.84 -11.93
CA GLN A 214 -13.59 23.05 -12.43
C GLN A 214 -12.75 21.76 -12.32
N ALA A 215 -12.90 20.99 -11.24
CA ALA A 215 -12.17 19.74 -11.01
C ALA A 215 -12.42 18.68 -12.10
N LEU A 216 -13.64 18.63 -12.63
CA LEU A 216 -14.06 17.66 -13.65
C LEU A 216 -14.07 18.22 -15.08
N ASN A 217 -13.65 19.46 -15.30
CA ASN A 217 -13.67 20.09 -16.62
C ASN A 217 -12.60 19.47 -17.57
N PRO A 218 -13.01 18.75 -18.64
CA PRO A 218 -12.06 18.15 -19.58
C PRO A 218 -11.41 19.16 -20.53
N PHE A 219 -11.98 20.36 -20.65
CA PHE A 219 -11.55 21.44 -21.55
C PHE A 219 -10.78 22.54 -20.84
N ARG A 220 -10.17 22.22 -19.69
CA ARG A 220 -9.36 23.20 -18.97
C ARG A 220 -8.15 23.65 -19.82
N PRO A 221 -7.72 24.91 -19.73
CA PRO A 221 -6.54 25.40 -20.45
C PRO A 221 -5.29 24.57 -20.14
N GLU A 222 -4.45 24.35 -21.15
CA GLU A 222 -3.19 23.61 -20.99
C GLU A 222 -2.26 24.31 -19.98
N GLY A 223 -1.62 23.52 -19.12
CA GLY A 223 -0.67 24.01 -18.10
C GLY A 223 -1.29 24.42 -16.76
N GLN A 224 -2.62 24.47 -16.62
CA GLN A 224 -3.26 24.77 -15.34
C GLN A 224 -3.32 23.53 -14.44
N LEU A 225 -2.58 23.56 -13.33
CA LEU A 225 -2.63 22.52 -12.28
C LEU A 225 -3.90 22.66 -11.44
N LEU A 226 -4.45 21.53 -11.00
CA LEU A 226 -5.58 21.52 -10.06
C LEU A 226 -5.08 21.89 -8.66
N SER A 227 -5.88 22.66 -7.93
CA SER A 227 -5.67 22.90 -6.51
C SER A 227 -5.80 21.59 -5.72
N ALA A 228 -5.22 21.53 -4.51
CA ALA A 228 -5.35 20.37 -3.63
C ALA A 228 -6.83 20.00 -3.36
N ALA A 229 -7.68 21.01 -3.15
CA ALA A 229 -9.13 20.85 -3.01
C ALA A 229 -9.77 20.24 -4.27
N ALA A 230 -9.38 20.69 -5.47
CA ALA A 230 -9.89 20.13 -6.72
C ALA A 230 -9.39 18.70 -6.98
N LEU A 231 -8.16 18.36 -6.60
CA LEU A 231 -7.66 16.98 -6.64
C LEU A 231 -8.45 16.07 -5.68
N ALA A 232 -8.71 16.53 -4.46
CA ALA A 232 -9.55 15.82 -3.51
C ALA A 232 -10.99 15.64 -4.03
N ALA A 233 -11.54 16.63 -4.74
CA ALA A 233 -12.83 16.54 -5.41
C ALA A 233 -12.85 15.46 -6.50
N VAL A 234 -11.85 15.44 -7.39
CA VAL A 234 -11.72 14.40 -8.44
C VAL A 234 -11.70 13.00 -7.82
N HIS A 235 -10.90 12.79 -6.77
CA HIS A 235 -10.80 11.50 -6.12
C HIS A 235 -12.07 11.14 -5.34
N THR A 236 -12.73 12.10 -4.70
CA THR A 236 -14.01 11.90 -4.01
C THR A 236 -15.10 11.46 -4.99
N VAL A 237 -15.22 12.12 -6.15
CA VAL A 237 -16.19 11.75 -7.18
C VAL A 237 -15.98 10.31 -7.67
N HIS A 238 -14.73 9.92 -7.91
CA HIS A 238 -14.40 8.54 -8.27
C HIS A 238 -14.81 7.52 -7.18
N ARG A 239 -14.68 7.86 -5.89
CA ARG A 239 -15.07 6.98 -4.77
C ARG A 239 -16.59 6.86 -4.62
N LEU A 240 -17.32 7.97 -4.74
CA LEU A 240 -18.78 7.95 -4.70
C LEU A 240 -19.35 7.17 -5.89
N ALA A 241 -18.80 7.38 -7.08
CA ALA A 241 -19.15 6.62 -8.26
C ALA A 241 -18.78 5.12 -8.12
N ALA A 242 -17.70 4.78 -7.42
CA ALA A 242 -17.36 3.39 -7.09
C ALA A 242 -18.44 2.74 -6.20
N GLY A 243 -18.96 3.48 -5.21
CA GLY A 243 -20.07 3.03 -4.37
C GLY A 243 -21.35 2.77 -5.17
N LEU A 244 -21.72 3.68 -6.07
CA LEU A 244 -22.86 3.47 -6.99
C LEU A 244 -22.63 2.25 -7.90
N THR A 245 -21.43 2.12 -8.45
CA THR A 245 -21.03 1.00 -9.31
C THR A 245 -21.13 -0.32 -8.56
N PHE A 246 -20.66 -0.37 -7.31
CA PHE A 246 -20.79 -1.52 -6.44
C PHE A 246 -22.25 -1.94 -6.25
N LEU A 247 -23.15 -0.99 -5.95
CA LEU A 247 -24.57 -1.29 -5.75
C LEU A 247 -25.22 -1.86 -7.02
N VAL A 248 -25.00 -1.22 -8.17
CA VAL A 248 -25.60 -1.65 -9.45
C VAL A 248 -25.06 -3.01 -9.89
N VAL A 249 -23.74 -3.22 -9.82
CA VAL A 249 -23.10 -4.46 -10.25
C VAL A 249 -23.44 -5.61 -9.27
N SER A 250 -23.56 -5.34 -7.97
CA SER A 250 -24.01 -6.33 -6.98
C SER A 250 -25.48 -6.70 -7.20
N ALA A 251 -26.36 -5.74 -7.51
CA ALA A 251 -27.74 -6.02 -7.86
C ALA A 251 -27.83 -6.90 -9.12
N LEU A 252 -27.01 -6.62 -10.14
CA LEU A 252 -26.91 -7.48 -11.32
C LEU A 252 -26.45 -8.90 -10.95
N MET A 253 -25.42 -9.03 -10.13
CA MET A 253 -24.90 -10.32 -9.68
C MET A 253 -25.98 -11.14 -8.97
N LEU A 254 -26.72 -10.54 -8.02
CA LEU A 254 -27.82 -11.21 -7.32
C LEU A 254 -28.93 -11.66 -8.27
N VAL A 255 -29.27 -10.83 -9.26
CA VAL A 255 -30.28 -11.18 -10.25
C VAL A 255 -29.78 -12.29 -11.17
N ALA A 256 -28.58 -12.14 -11.76
CA ALA A 256 -28.04 -13.03 -12.79
C ALA A 256 -27.70 -14.44 -12.27
N THR A 257 -27.49 -14.59 -10.96
CA THR A 257 -27.19 -15.89 -10.33
C THR A 257 -28.43 -16.72 -9.99
N GLY A 258 -29.64 -16.12 -10.09
CA GLY A 258 -30.88 -16.84 -9.83
C GLY A 258 -31.15 -17.99 -10.80
N ASP A 259 -31.77 -19.05 -10.30
CA ASP A 259 -31.98 -20.31 -11.03
C ASP A 259 -32.90 -20.18 -12.25
N ARG A 260 -33.65 -19.08 -12.35
CA ARG A 260 -34.46 -18.73 -13.53
C ARG A 260 -33.65 -18.42 -14.79
N TYR A 261 -32.33 -18.26 -14.68
CA TYR A 261 -31.46 -17.91 -15.79
C TYR A 261 -30.58 -19.08 -16.23
N PRO A 262 -30.20 -19.15 -17.52
CA PRO A 262 -29.36 -20.24 -18.03
C PRO A 262 -28.01 -20.35 -17.30
N LYS A 263 -27.48 -21.57 -17.18
CA LYS A 263 -26.19 -21.87 -16.52
C LYS A 263 -25.04 -20.94 -16.96
N PRO A 264 -24.84 -20.60 -18.26
CA PRO A 264 -23.79 -19.66 -18.66
C PRO A 264 -23.97 -18.23 -18.11
N VAL A 265 -25.21 -17.76 -17.95
CA VAL A 265 -25.53 -16.45 -17.35
C VAL A 265 -25.22 -16.48 -15.85
N ARG A 266 -25.61 -17.56 -15.15
CA ARG A 266 -25.33 -17.76 -13.72
C ARG A 266 -23.84 -17.82 -13.43
N LEU A 267 -23.08 -18.59 -14.23
CA LEU A 267 -21.61 -18.65 -14.13
C LEU A 267 -20.96 -17.29 -14.35
N ALA A 268 -21.42 -16.52 -15.34
CA ALA A 268 -20.94 -15.17 -15.57
C ALA A 268 -21.29 -14.24 -14.39
N GLY A 269 -22.49 -14.38 -13.79
CA GLY A 269 -22.90 -13.67 -12.56
C GLY A 269 -22.00 -13.98 -11.36
N ASN A 270 -21.63 -15.24 -11.15
CA ASN A 270 -20.68 -15.63 -10.12
C ASN A 270 -19.29 -15.02 -10.38
N LEU A 271 -18.85 -14.99 -11.64
CA LEU A 271 -17.58 -14.35 -12.01
C LEU A 271 -17.63 -12.83 -11.79
N VAL A 272 -18.77 -12.16 -11.99
CA VAL A 272 -18.95 -10.74 -11.60
C VAL A 272 -18.64 -10.57 -10.11
N SER A 273 -19.16 -11.44 -9.24
CA SER A 273 -18.91 -11.36 -7.79
C SER A 273 -17.42 -11.42 -7.45
N LEU A 274 -16.72 -12.41 -8.00
CA LEU A 274 -15.29 -12.63 -7.73
C LEU A 274 -14.44 -11.43 -8.18
N VAL A 275 -14.66 -10.95 -9.41
CA VAL A 275 -13.89 -9.85 -9.99
C VAL A 275 -14.22 -8.52 -9.29
N LEU A 276 -15.49 -8.29 -8.93
CA LEU A 276 -15.91 -7.10 -8.19
C LEU A 276 -15.27 -7.06 -6.79
N LEU A 277 -15.27 -8.18 -6.06
CA LEU A 277 -14.63 -8.28 -4.76
C LEU A 277 -13.13 -7.95 -4.86
N LEU A 278 -12.44 -8.56 -5.83
CA LEU A 278 -11.03 -8.28 -6.08
C LEU A 278 -10.79 -6.80 -6.41
N GLN A 279 -11.64 -6.19 -7.24
CA GLN A 279 -11.53 -4.78 -7.61
C GLN A 279 -11.64 -3.85 -6.39
N ILE A 280 -12.58 -4.13 -5.49
CA ILE A 280 -12.80 -3.36 -4.26
C ILE A 280 -11.63 -3.51 -3.31
N VAL A 281 -11.16 -4.75 -3.09
CA VAL A 281 -9.99 -5.02 -2.25
C VAL A 281 -8.78 -4.26 -2.79
N LEU A 282 -8.49 -4.35 -4.09
CA LEU A 282 -7.39 -3.61 -4.70
C LEU A 282 -7.57 -2.09 -4.56
N GLY A 283 -8.79 -1.56 -4.70
CA GLY A 283 -9.07 -0.14 -4.51
C GLY A 283 -8.81 0.34 -3.07
N ILE A 284 -9.35 -0.39 -2.07
CA ILE A 284 -9.16 -0.07 -0.64
C ILE A 284 -7.69 -0.13 -0.27
N PHE A 285 -6.99 -1.19 -0.68
CA PHE A 285 -5.57 -1.35 -0.40
C PHE A 285 -4.72 -0.31 -1.14
N SER A 286 -5.10 0.07 -2.37
CA SER A 286 -4.41 1.14 -3.10
C SER A 286 -4.46 2.46 -2.35
N VAL A 287 -5.59 2.82 -1.73
CA VAL A 287 -5.68 4.02 -0.87
C VAL A 287 -4.88 3.82 0.42
N LYS A 288 -5.13 2.72 1.13
CA LYS A 288 -4.57 2.48 2.47
C LYS A 288 -3.03 2.41 2.50
N TYR A 289 -2.41 1.98 1.41
CA TYR A 289 -0.96 1.86 1.28
C TYR A 289 -0.33 2.96 0.41
N SER A 290 -1.03 4.08 0.22
CA SER A 290 -0.53 5.26 -0.50
C SER A 290 -0.11 4.97 -1.95
N LEU A 291 -0.98 4.27 -2.68
CA LEU A 291 -0.87 3.93 -4.11
C LEU A 291 0.46 3.25 -4.49
N PRO A 292 0.79 2.09 -3.91
CA PRO A 292 1.96 1.36 -4.36
C PRO A 292 1.74 0.94 -5.81
N LEU A 293 2.73 1.18 -6.66
CA LEU A 293 2.64 1.05 -8.11
C LEU A 293 2.03 -0.29 -8.56
N GLY A 294 2.45 -1.39 -7.92
CA GLY A 294 1.92 -2.73 -8.22
C GLY A 294 0.42 -2.88 -7.96
N LEU A 295 -0.09 -2.36 -6.83
CA LEU A 295 -1.53 -2.41 -6.53
C LEU A 295 -2.32 -1.52 -7.49
N ALA A 296 -1.82 -0.33 -7.81
CA ALA A 296 -2.50 0.57 -8.73
C ALA A 296 -2.56 0.01 -10.17
N VAL A 297 -1.49 -0.66 -10.63
CA VAL A 297 -1.48 -1.39 -11.90
C VAL A 297 -2.44 -2.58 -11.86
N ALA A 298 -2.44 -3.37 -10.78
CA ALA A 298 -3.38 -4.48 -10.61
C ALA A 298 -4.84 -4.00 -10.59
N HIS A 299 -5.13 -2.89 -9.92
CA HIS A 299 -6.45 -2.27 -9.89
C HIS A 299 -6.94 -1.84 -11.29
N ASN A 300 -6.03 -1.37 -12.17
CA ASN A 300 -6.37 -1.07 -13.57
C ASN A 300 -6.62 -2.35 -14.38
N ALA A 301 -5.83 -3.40 -14.16
CA ALA A 301 -5.98 -4.68 -14.85
C ALA A 301 -7.33 -5.35 -14.52
N VAL A 302 -7.68 -5.39 -13.23
CA VAL A 302 -8.94 -5.98 -12.76
C VAL A 302 -10.14 -5.14 -13.20
N ALA A 303 -10.01 -3.81 -13.28
CA ALA A 303 -11.05 -2.95 -13.87
C ALA A 303 -11.35 -3.32 -15.33
N ALA A 304 -10.32 -3.62 -16.13
CA ALA A 304 -10.50 -4.07 -17.52
C ALA A 304 -11.23 -5.43 -17.57
N LEU A 305 -10.89 -6.34 -16.66
CA LEU A 305 -11.48 -7.67 -16.56
C LEU A 305 -12.94 -7.65 -16.07
N LEU A 306 -13.34 -6.67 -15.26
CA LEU A 306 -14.71 -6.59 -14.71
C LEU A 306 -15.80 -6.51 -15.79
N MET A 307 -15.50 -5.94 -16.96
CA MET A 307 -16.44 -5.88 -18.08
C MET A 307 -16.64 -7.24 -18.77
N VAL A 308 -15.67 -8.15 -18.69
CA VAL A 308 -15.71 -9.46 -19.37
C VAL A 308 -16.93 -10.30 -18.95
N PRO A 309 -17.21 -10.53 -17.65
CA PRO A 309 -18.41 -11.25 -17.26
C PRO A 309 -19.70 -10.50 -17.60
N LEU A 310 -19.70 -9.16 -17.64
CA LEU A 310 -20.87 -8.38 -18.08
C LEU A 310 -21.18 -8.59 -19.57
N LEU A 311 -20.16 -8.61 -20.42
CA LEU A 311 -20.27 -8.96 -21.83
C LEU A 311 -20.77 -10.39 -22.01
N ALA A 312 -20.29 -11.33 -21.18
CA ALA A 312 -20.77 -12.71 -21.17
C ALA A 312 -22.26 -12.81 -20.80
N ILE A 313 -22.71 -12.11 -19.76
CA ILE A 313 -24.15 -12.04 -19.40
C ILE A 313 -24.95 -11.49 -20.59
N ALA A 314 -24.54 -10.36 -21.17
CA ALA A 314 -25.23 -9.74 -22.30
C ALA A 314 -25.32 -10.66 -23.53
N LEU A 315 -24.26 -11.46 -23.77
CA LEU A 315 -24.23 -12.41 -24.87
C LEU A 315 -25.11 -13.63 -24.57
N TYR A 316 -24.91 -14.31 -23.44
CA TYR A 316 -25.63 -15.55 -23.12
C TYR A 316 -27.12 -15.33 -22.78
N SER A 317 -27.51 -14.10 -22.48
CA SER A 317 -28.92 -13.69 -22.39
C SER A 317 -29.63 -13.67 -23.75
N ARG A 318 -28.89 -13.60 -24.87
CA ARG A 318 -29.41 -13.54 -26.25
C ARG A 318 -29.08 -14.77 -27.08
N TYR A 319 -28.05 -15.50 -26.67
CA TYR A 319 -27.50 -16.64 -27.38
C TYR A 319 -27.35 -17.83 -26.44
N GLY A 320 -27.52 -19.04 -26.97
CA GLY A 320 -27.47 -20.29 -26.21
C GLY A 320 -26.69 -21.35 -26.94
N PHE A 321 -26.51 -22.49 -26.27
CA PHE A 321 -25.86 -23.68 -26.81
C PHE A 321 -26.94 -24.76 -26.94
N PRO A 322 -27.52 -24.99 -28.14
CA PRO A 322 -28.69 -25.86 -28.31
C PRO A 322 -28.47 -27.28 -27.79
N GLU A 323 -27.32 -27.87 -28.10
CA GLU A 323 -26.98 -29.24 -27.69
C GLU A 323 -26.82 -29.33 -26.17
N ALA A 324 -26.08 -28.40 -25.56
CA ALA A 324 -25.88 -28.38 -24.10
C ALA A 324 -27.15 -27.99 -23.31
N GLU A 325 -28.08 -27.25 -23.91
CA GLU A 325 -29.37 -26.94 -23.29
C GLU A 325 -30.32 -28.15 -23.36
N ALA A 326 -30.32 -28.89 -24.47
CA ALA A 326 -31.07 -30.14 -24.59
C ALA A 326 -30.53 -31.24 -23.65
N GLU A 327 -29.20 -31.37 -23.53
CA GLU A 327 -28.57 -32.28 -22.57
C GLU A 327 -28.87 -31.89 -21.12
N ALA A 328 -28.83 -30.60 -20.79
CA ALA A 328 -29.13 -30.12 -19.44
C ALA A 328 -30.62 -30.25 -19.06
N GLU A 329 -31.54 -30.09 -20.02
CA GLU A 329 -32.97 -30.39 -19.80
C GLU A 329 -33.18 -31.88 -19.55
N ALA A 330 -32.51 -32.75 -20.31
CA ALA A 330 -32.58 -34.20 -20.11
C ALA A 330 -31.94 -34.65 -18.78
N GLU A 331 -30.80 -34.06 -18.38
CA GLU A 331 -30.17 -34.31 -17.08
C GLU A 331 -31.02 -33.78 -15.92
N ALA A 332 -31.65 -32.62 -16.04
CA ALA A 332 -32.52 -32.07 -15.00
C ALA A 332 -33.82 -32.87 -14.84
N GLU A 333 -34.38 -33.40 -15.92
CA GLU A 333 -35.50 -34.36 -15.85
C GLU A 333 -35.06 -35.65 -15.16
N ALA A 334 -33.86 -36.17 -15.46
CA ALA A 334 -33.32 -37.36 -14.82
C ALA A 334 -32.93 -37.15 -13.34
N GLU A 335 -32.38 -35.99 -12.97
CA GLU A 335 -32.07 -35.63 -11.57
C GLU A 335 -33.35 -35.39 -10.76
N ALA A 336 -34.40 -34.81 -11.35
CA ALA A 336 -35.70 -34.68 -10.67
C ALA A 336 -36.37 -36.04 -10.42
N GLU A 337 -36.18 -37.01 -11.33
CA GLU A 337 -36.59 -38.39 -11.11
C GLU A 337 -35.72 -39.09 -10.04
N ALA A 338 -34.42 -38.82 -10.00
CA ALA A 338 -33.49 -39.43 -9.03
C ALA A 338 -33.62 -38.83 -7.61
N GLU A 339 -33.87 -37.52 -7.45
CA GLU A 339 -34.14 -36.89 -6.15
C GLU A 339 -35.43 -37.41 -5.52
N ALA A 340 -36.42 -37.81 -6.33
CA ALA A 340 -37.62 -38.48 -5.84
C ALA A 340 -37.33 -39.89 -5.28
N GLU A 341 -36.26 -40.55 -5.74
CA GLU A 341 -35.84 -41.88 -5.26
C GLU A 341 -34.85 -41.83 -4.09
N ALA A 342 -34.16 -40.70 -3.88
CA ALA A 342 -33.07 -40.57 -2.90
C ALA A 342 -33.49 -40.18 -1.47
N GLU A 343 -34.76 -39.85 -1.19
CA GLU A 343 -35.24 -39.56 0.19
C GLU A 343 -35.28 -40.79 1.13
N VAL A 344 -34.85 -41.98 0.68
CA VAL A 344 -34.80 -43.22 1.46
C VAL A 344 -33.36 -43.73 1.61
N SER A 345 -32.50 -43.08 2.38
CA SER A 345 -31.59 -43.77 3.34
C SER A 345 -30.64 -42.81 4.06
N VAL A 346 -30.54 -43.02 5.36
CA VAL A 346 -29.81 -42.25 6.37
C VAL A 346 -28.40 -42.82 6.58
N GLY A 347 -27.44 -41.98 6.99
CA GLY A 347 -26.53 -42.33 8.12
C GLY A 347 -25.01 -42.25 7.92
N GLU A 348 -24.45 -41.10 8.33
CA GLU A 348 -23.35 -40.88 9.32
C GLU A 348 -22.22 -41.92 9.56
N ALA A 349 -20.94 -41.46 9.57
CA ALA A 349 -20.03 -41.47 10.75
C ALA A 349 -18.54 -41.10 10.46
N ALA A 350 -18.06 -40.14 11.27
CA ALA A 350 -16.79 -39.94 12.02
C ALA A 350 -15.35 -40.40 11.59
N ILE A 351 -14.42 -39.53 12.05
CA ILE A 351 -12.94 -39.40 12.10
C ILE A 351 -12.22 -40.53 12.92
N PRO A 352 -10.86 -40.71 12.88
CA PRO A 352 -9.92 -39.90 13.71
C PRO A 352 -8.46 -39.72 13.19
N ALA A 353 -7.69 -38.93 13.96
CA ALA A 353 -6.35 -38.36 13.74
C ALA A 353 -5.15 -39.27 14.13
N THR A 354 -3.91 -38.84 13.81
CA THR A 354 -2.70 -38.99 14.67
C THR A 354 -1.52 -38.07 14.26
N VAL A 355 -0.65 -37.81 15.25
CA VAL A 355 0.44 -36.82 15.42
C VAL A 355 1.82 -37.36 15.02
N GLY A 356 2.81 -36.48 14.76
CA GLY A 356 4.25 -36.81 14.81
C GLY A 356 5.17 -35.58 14.70
N GLU A 357 6.11 -35.45 15.65
CA GLU A 357 7.04 -34.33 15.89
C GLU A 357 8.50 -34.81 15.77
N ALA A 358 9.44 -33.95 15.32
CA ALA A 358 10.90 -34.14 15.48
C ALA A 358 11.70 -32.82 15.36
N ALA A 359 12.70 -32.67 16.23
CA ALA A 359 13.50 -31.48 16.54
C ALA A 359 14.83 -31.35 15.75
N LEU A 360 15.46 -30.16 15.81
CA LEU A 360 16.77 -29.80 15.21
C LEU A 360 17.74 -29.19 16.24
N ALA A 361 19.04 -29.37 16.00
CA ALA A 361 20.18 -28.99 16.85
C ALA A 361 20.79 -27.60 16.51
N PRO A 362 21.62 -26.98 17.40
CA PRO A 362 22.05 -25.58 17.28
C PRO A 362 23.47 -25.35 16.70
N VAL A 363 23.74 -24.12 16.25
CA VAL A 363 25.04 -23.61 15.73
C VAL A 363 25.48 -22.38 16.55
N PRO A 364 26.77 -22.17 16.87
CA PRO A 364 27.24 -21.16 17.82
C PRO A 364 27.54 -19.78 17.18
N VAL A 365 27.44 -18.71 17.99
CA VAL A 365 27.65 -17.30 17.59
C VAL A 365 28.83 -16.69 18.37
N GLU A 366 29.75 -16.05 17.66
CA GLU A 366 30.90 -15.30 18.19
C GLU A 366 30.52 -13.86 18.63
N VAL A 367 31.32 -13.29 19.55
CA VAL A 367 31.14 -11.95 20.16
C VAL A 367 32.23 -10.99 19.66
N PRO A 368 31.92 -9.74 19.26
CA PRO A 368 32.93 -8.70 19.11
C PRO A 368 32.87 -7.58 20.16
N VAL A 369 34.01 -6.90 20.27
CA VAL A 369 34.51 -6.00 21.32
C VAL A 369 33.89 -4.58 21.28
N ALA A 370 33.94 -3.89 22.42
CA ALA A 370 33.43 -2.54 22.68
C ALA A 370 34.06 -1.44 21.79
N GLU A 371 33.25 -0.83 20.92
CA GLU A 371 33.48 0.52 20.37
C GLU A 371 32.77 1.55 21.25
N SER A 372 33.23 2.81 21.24
CA SER A 372 32.61 3.88 22.01
C SER A 372 31.15 4.11 21.60
N LEU A 373 30.24 4.32 22.57
CA LEU A 373 28.78 4.42 22.37
C LEU A 373 28.38 5.43 21.28
N PHE A 374 29.12 6.55 21.20
CA PHE A 374 28.90 7.58 20.17
C PHE A 374 29.32 7.10 18.76
N GLN A 375 30.47 6.43 18.64
CA GLN A 375 30.90 5.87 17.34
C GLN A 375 29.93 4.80 16.85
N ARG A 376 29.39 3.98 17.76
CA ARG A 376 28.36 2.99 17.43
C ARG A 376 27.07 3.65 16.94
N LEU A 377 26.57 4.68 17.65
CA LEU A 377 25.38 5.43 17.25
C LEU A 377 25.58 6.12 15.89
N SER A 378 26.73 6.77 15.67
CA SER A 378 27.06 7.43 14.40
C SER A 378 27.13 6.44 13.22
N ASN A 379 27.80 5.29 13.43
CA ASN A 379 27.92 4.23 12.43
C ASN A 379 26.55 3.61 12.10
N GLN A 380 25.70 3.39 13.11
CA GLN A 380 24.38 2.80 12.93
C GLN A 380 23.41 3.78 12.24
N LEU A 381 23.53 5.09 12.46
CA LEU A 381 22.69 6.10 11.78
C LEU A 381 23.15 6.45 10.35
N GLN A 382 24.21 5.84 9.82
CA GLN A 382 24.79 6.18 8.51
C GLN A 382 23.76 6.21 7.36
N LYS A 383 22.78 5.29 7.34
CA LYS A 383 21.71 5.29 6.32
C LYS A 383 20.73 6.45 6.47
N THR A 384 20.35 6.80 7.70
CA THR A 384 19.53 7.98 7.99
C THR A 384 20.30 9.27 7.67
N ARG A 385 21.60 9.31 7.99
CA ARG A 385 22.51 10.38 7.56
C ARG A 385 22.54 10.51 6.05
N GLY A 386 22.53 9.43 5.27
CA GLY A 386 22.46 9.48 3.80
C GLY A 386 21.23 10.23 3.23
N GLY A 387 20.09 10.19 3.94
CA GLY A 387 18.88 10.96 3.58
C GLY A 387 19.00 12.46 3.83
N PHE A 388 19.79 12.86 4.83
CA PHE A 388 20.14 14.27 5.12
C PHE A 388 21.42 14.72 4.40
N GLY A 389 22.31 13.79 4.05
CA GLY A 389 23.71 14.02 3.71
C GLY A 389 23.92 14.60 2.32
N SER A 390 23.02 14.35 1.37
CA SER A 390 23.04 15.00 0.05
C SER A 390 22.82 16.52 0.14
N VAL A 391 22.07 16.99 1.15
CA VAL A 391 21.84 18.41 1.44
C VAL A 391 22.96 19.01 2.28
N LEU A 392 23.49 18.26 3.24
CA LEU A 392 24.65 18.69 4.03
C LEU A 392 25.91 18.84 3.19
N GLY A 393 26.11 17.94 2.23
CA GLY A 393 27.22 18.02 1.26
C GLY A 393 27.10 19.22 0.32
N SER A 394 25.88 19.62 -0.08
CA SER A 394 25.65 20.79 -0.93
C SER A 394 25.73 22.12 -0.16
N LEU A 395 25.45 22.11 1.15
CA LEU A 395 25.64 23.24 2.07
C LEU A 395 27.11 23.44 2.46
N ALA A 396 27.88 22.36 2.66
CA ALA A 396 29.28 22.41 3.10
C ALA A 396 30.28 22.76 1.97
N PHE A 397 29.93 22.53 0.69
CA PHE A 397 30.77 22.87 -0.46
C PHE A 397 30.40 24.24 -1.06
N GLY A 398 30.67 25.32 -0.32
CA GLY A 398 31.11 26.61 -0.87
C GLY A 398 30.06 27.59 -1.44
N LYS A 399 29.93 28.73 -0.74
CA LYS A 399 29.66 30.09 -1.27
C LYS A 399 28.48 30.25 -2.25
N LYS A 400 27.29 29.76 -1.91
CA LYS A 400 26.06 30.30 -2.49
C LYS A 400 25.29 31.07 -1.42
N ALA A 401 24.88 32.29 -1.76
CA ALA A 401 23.92 33.03 -0.94
C ALA A 401 22.72 32.11 -0.64
N VAL A 402 22.25 32.10 0.60
CA VAL A 402 21.05 31.35 0.97
C VAL A 402 19.88 31.91 0.14
N THR A 403 19.47 31.16 -0.88
CA THR A 403 18.38 31.54 -1.78
C THR A 403 17.11 30.82 -1.39
N LYS A 404 15.94 31.38 -1.74
CA LYS A 404 14.65 30.70 -1.57
C LYS A 404 14.61 29.31 -2.22
N GLY A 405 15.36 29.09 -3.31
CA GLY A 405 15.48 27.77 -3.94
C GLY A 405 16.13 26.72 -3.03
N LEU A 406 17.11 27.11 -2.22
CA LEU A 406 17.79 26.19 -1.30
C LEU A 406 16.87 25.72 -0.16
N LEU A 407 15.97 26.60 0.32
CA LEU A 407 14.97 26.21 1.32
C LEU A 407 13.95 25.21 0.76
N VAL A 408 13.60 25.31 -0.52
CA VAL A 408 12.71 24.35 -1.20
C VAL A 408 13.38 22.98 -1.35
N ASP A 409 14.68 22.96 -1.70
CA ASP A 409 15.45 21.72 -1.80
C ASP A 409 15.62 21.05 -0.41
N LEU A 410 15.84 21.87 0.63
CA LEU A 410 15.88 21.42 2.02
C LEU A 410 14.52 20.86 2.45
N GLU A 411 13.41 21.54 2.16
CA GLU A 411 12.05 21.08 2.44
C GLU A 411 11.78 19.72 1.82
N ALA A 412 12.07 19.55 0.52
CA ALA A 412 11.89 18.29 -0.18
C ALA A 412 12.69 17.15 0.46
N SER A 413 13.91 17.43 0.92
CA SER A 413 14.78 16.43 1.53
C SER A 413 14.32 16.03 2.93
N LEU A 414 13.88 16.99 3.74
CA LEU A 414 13.27 16.72 5.06
C LEU A 414 11.99 15.88 4.92
N LEU A 415 11.18 16.12 3.89
CA LEU A 415 10.02 15.29 3.58
C LEU A 415 10.43 13.87 3.14
N MET A 416 11.45 13.73 2.30
CA MET A 416 11.97 12.40 1.91
C MET A 416 12.55 11.62 3.09
N ALA A 417 13.11 12.31 4.08
CA ALA A 417 13.60 11.74 5.33
C ALA A 417 12.47 11.37 6.33
N ASP A 418 11.21 11.49 5.94
CA ASP A 418 10.01 11.13 6.72
C ASP A 418 9.74 12.04 7.95
N LEU A 419 10.17 13.32 7.95
CA LEU A 419 9.83 14.28 9.02
C LEU A 419 8.34 14.67 9.06
N GLY A 420 7.63 14.43 7.96
CA GLY A 420 6.21 14.77 7.81
C GLY A 420 6.00 16.25 7.46
N ILE A 421 4.87 16.52 6.81
CA ILE A 421 4.57 17.84 6.23
C ILE A 421 4.55 18.92 7.31
N GLU A 422 3.80 18.72 8.38
CA GLU A 422 3.63 19.72 9.45
C GLU A 422 4.96 20.12 10.11
N THR A 423 5.77 19.14 10.51
CA THR A 423 7.08 19.39 11.15
C THR A 423 8.03 20.08 10.18
N THR A 424 8.06 19.65 8.92
CA THR A 424 8.92 20.26 7.92
C THR A 424 8.48 21.70 7.62
N THR A 425 7.19 21.97 7.43
CA THR A 425 6.69 23.33 7.18
C THR A 425 7.03 24.26 8.33
N GLN A 426 6.80 23.83 9.59
CA GLN A 426 7.17 24.63 10.77
C GLN A 426 8.68 24.90 10.83
N LEU A 427 9.50 23.90 10.51
CA LEU A 427 10.95 24.02 10.49
C LEU A 427 11.43 25.00 9.41
N ILE A 428 10.91 24.90 8.19
CA ILE A 428 11.26 25.78 7.07
C ILE A 428 10.80 27.22 7.34
N GLU A 429 9.59 27.42 7.85
CA GLU A 429 9.09 28.74 8.25
C GLU A 429 9.96 29.39 9.32
N HIS A 430 10.43 28.60 10.30
CA HIS A 430 11.34 29.10 11.33
C HIS A 430 12.68 29.52 10.72
N LEU A 431 13.28 28.66 9.90
CA LEU A 431 14.55 28.96 9.24
C LEU A 431 14.44 30.20 8.34
N GLN A 432 13.33 30.35 7.61
CA GLN A 432 13.10 31.53 6.79
C GLN A 432 13.02 32.81 7.64
N LYS A 433 12.31 32.78 8.76
CA LYS A 433 12.23 33.93 9.68
C LYS A 433 13.60 34.30 10.26
N THR A 434 14.39 33.31 10.69
CA THR A 434 15.75 33.53 11.19
C THR A 434 16.66 34.12 10.12
N LEU A 435 16.56 33.63 8.88
CA LEU A 435 17.31 34.16 7.73
C LEU A 435 16.97 35.64 7.43
N GLU A 436 15.69 36.00 7.52
CA GLU A 436 15.22 37.38 7.29
C GLU A 436 15.63 38.34 8.43
N SER A 437 15.77 37.85 9.67
CA SER A 437 16.13 38.68 10.83
C SER A 437 17.64 38.85 11.05
N GLU A 438 18.45 37.85 10.71
CA GLU A 438 19.88 37.81 11.12
C GLU A 438 20.89 38.07 9.98
N GLN A 439 20.44 38.44 8.77
CA GLN A 439 21.32 38.60 7.59
C GLN A 439 22.26 37.38 7.38
N LEU A 440 21.75 36.17 7.62
CA LEU A 440 22.51 34.93 7.48
C LEU A 440 22.75 34.64 5.99
N ALA A 441 23.88 35.13 5.48
CA ALA A 441 24.35 34.88 4.12
C ALA A 441 25.28 33.65 4.01
N ASP A 442 25.39 32.86 5.09
CA ASP A 442 26.36 31.76 5.22
C ASP A 442 25.66 30.41 5.44
N GLY A 443 26.13 29.38 4.73
CA GLY A 443 25.57 28.03 4.76
C GLY A 443 25.84 27.30 6.09
N ASP A 444 26.94 27.62 6.76
CA ASP A 444 27.26 27.05 8.08
C ASP A 444 26.28 27.55 9.14
N ALA A 445 25.88 28.82 9.09
CA ALA A 445 24.90 29.38 10.02
C ALA A 445 23.49 28.81 9.80
N LEU A 446 23.09 28.55 8.54
CA LEU A 446 21.83 27.85 8.25
C LEU A 446 21.83 26.42 8.81
N LEU A 447 22.97 25.73 8.72
CA LEU A 447 23.13 24.39 9.27
C LEU A 447 23.01 24.38 10.80
N ASP A 448 23.64 25.34 11.47
CA ASP A 448 23.55 25.47 12.93
C ASP A 448 22.13 25.84 13.37
N ALA A 449 21.44 26.73 12.63
CA ALA A 449 20.03 27.05 12.87
C ALA A 449 19.14 25.80 12.71
N LEU A 450 19.36 24.99 11.68
CA LEU A 450 18.64 23.73 11.46
C LEU A 450 18.85 22.76 12.63
N LYS A 451 20.09 22.57 13.08
CA LYS A 451 20.41 21.71 14.25
C LYS A 451 19.69 22.20 15.51
N GLN A 452 19.74 23.49 15.78
CA GLN A 452 19.09 24.08 16.96
C GLN A 452 17.58 23.89 16.93
N GLN A 453 16.94 24.04 15.77
CA GLN A 453 15.50 23.81 15.64
C GLN A 453 15.12 22.34 15.81
N LEU A 454 15.87 21.43 15.18
CA LEU A 454 15.67 19.99 15.36
C LEU A 454 15.84 19.58 16.84
N LEU A 455 16.83 20.15 17.52
CA LEU A 455 17.03 19.93 18.95
C LEU A 455 15.87 20.49 19.78
N THR A 456 15.35 21.67 19.41
CA THR A 456 14.19 22.29 20.09
C THR A 456 12.96 21.39 20.02
N ILE A 457 12.73 20.71 18.90
CA ILE A 457 11.64 19.74 18.73
C ILE A 457 11.84 18.51 19.63
N LEU A 458 13.07 17.98 19.72
CA LEU A 458 13.34 16.72 20.42
C LEU A 458 13.53 16.87 21.94
N LYS A 459 14.09 17.98 22.41
CA LYS A 459 14.50 18.18 23.80
C LYS A 459 13.36 17.99 24.82
N PRO A 460 12.12 18.46 24.58
CA PRO A 460 10.99 18.20 25.49
C PRO A 460 10.66 16.70 25.65
N CYS A 461 10.95 15.90 24.63
CA CYS A 461 10.67 14.47 24.61
C CYS A 461 11.87 13.61 25.06
N SER A 462 13.05 14.20 25.26
CA SER A 462 14.25 13.48 25.73
C SER A 462 14.21 13.32 27.25
N GLN A 463 13.52 12.28 27.71
CA GLN A 463 13.38 11.97 29.12
C GLN A 463 13.62 10.48 29.35
N ALA A 464 14.71 10.14 30.03
CA ALA A 464 15.03 8.76 30.39
C ALA A 464 13.94 8.14 31.27
N LEU A 465 13.73 6.82 31.12
CA LEU A 465 12.85 6.06 32.00
C LEU A 465 13.49 6.00 33.39
N LYS A 466 12.75 6.45 34.41
CA LYS A 466 13.17 6.39 35.81
C LYS A 466 12.27 5.43 36.58
N ILE A 467 12.87 4.48 37.28
CA ILE A 467 12.17 3.57 38.18
C ILE A 467 12.26 4.15 39.60
N PRO A 468 11.18 4.74 40.14
CA PRO A 468 11.19 5.28 41.50
C PRO A 468 11.18 4.15 42.53
N GLU A 469 11.78 4.40 43.70
CA GLU A 469 11.57 3.56 44.88
C GLU A 469 10.11 3.65 45.31
N ARG A 470 9.46 2.50 45.50
CA ARG A 470 8.04 2.41 45.83
C ARG A 470 7.69 1.06 46.46
N ASP A 471 6.53 1.01 47.11
CA ASP A 471 5.94 -0.24 47.55
C ASP A 471 5.31 -0.99 46.37
N GLY A 472 5.86 -2.16 46.05
CA GLY A 472 5.41 -3.01 44.95
C GLY A 472 6.09 -2.71 43.60
N PRO A 473 5.84 -3.54 42.57
CA PRO A 473 6.55 -3.45 41.30
C PRO A 473 6.18 -2.19 40.51
N PHE A 474 7.17 -1.55 39.90
CA PHE A 474 6.96 -0.65 38.76
C PHE A 474 6.51 -1.48 37.56
N VAL A 475 5.48 -1.04 36.83
CA VAL A 475 4.81 -1.88 35.84
C VAL A 475 4.86 -1.21 34.48
N ILE A 476 5.55 -1.87 33.55
CA ILE A 476 5.74 -1.43 32.18
C ILE A 476 4.85 -2.28 31.28
N LEU A 477 3.81 -1.68 30.73
CA LEU A 477 2.96 -2.30 29.71
C LEU A 477 3.53 -1.98 28.34
N VAL A 478 4.08 -2.99 27.66
CA VAL A 478 4.68 -2.82 26.34
C VAL A 478 3.62 -3.08 25.27
N VAL A 479 3.39 -2.08 24.43
CA VAL A 479 2.37 -2.12 23.37
C VAL A 479 2.99 -1.81 22.01
N GLY A 480 2.25 -2.12 20.95
CA GLY A 480 2.69 -1.90 19.56
C GLY A 480 2.30 -3.03 18.63
N VAL A 481 2.52 -2.85 17.34
CA VAL A 481 2.06 -3.83 16.34
C VAL A 481 2.99 -5.03 16.22
N ASN A 482 2.60 -6.05 15.47
CA ASN A 482 3.47 -7.19 15.21
C ASN A 482 4.65 -6.78 14.31
N GLY A 483 5.84 -7.34 14.58
CA GLY A 483 7.03 -7.12 13.75
C GLY A 483 7.84 -5.85 14.05
N VAL A 484 7.37 -4.97 14.95
CA VAL A 484 8.13 -3.76 15.38
C VAL A 484 9.18 -4.02 16.45
N GLY A 485 9.37 -5.28 16.86
CA GLY A 485 10.41 -5.63 17.83
C GLY A 485 10.01 -5.62 19.31
N LYS A 486 8.71 -5.65 19.66
CA LYS A 486 8.23 -5.66 21.07
C LYS A 486 8.95 -6.64 22.00
N THR A 487 8.84 -7.94 21.71
CA THR A 487 9.42 -9.01 22.54
C THR A 487 10.95 -8.90 22.63
N THR A 488 11.60 -8.50 21.54
CA THR A 488 13.05 -8.22 21.53
C THR A 488 13.40 -7.03 22.44
N SER A 489 12.66 -5.92 22.37
CA SER A 489 12.88 -4.76 23.23
C SER A 489 12.60 -5.06 24.70
N ILE A 490 11.63 -5.92 25.02
CA ILE A 490 11.38 -6.40 26.38
C ILE A 490 12.60 -7.15 26.92
N GLY A 491 13.17 -8.08 26.14
CA GLY A 491 14.35 -8.82 26.53
C GLY A 491 15.58 -7.94 26.78
N LYS A 492 15.81 -6.95 25.91
CA LYS A 492 16.91 -5.97 26.07
C LYS A 492 16.68 -5.07 27.30
N LEU A 493 15.46 -4.56 27.48
CA LEU A 493 15.10 -3.72 28.62
C LEU A 493 15.23 -4.47 29.95
N ALA A 494 14.82 -5.74 30.01
CA ALA A 494 14.96 -6.57 31.20
C ALA A 494 16.43 -6.70 31.62
N LYS A 495 17.33 -6.98 30.65
CA LYS A 495 18.76 -7.06 30.92
C LYS A 495 19.34 -5.73 31.40
N ARG A 496 18.94 -4.62 30.78
CA ARG A 496 19.37 -3.26 31.16
C ARG A 496 18.95 -2.92 32.59
N LEU A 497 17.70 -3.19 32.97
CA LEU A 497 17.21 -2.94 34.33
C LEU A 497 17.91 -3.83 35.37
N GLN A 498 18.22 -5.09 35.05
CA GLN A 498 19.06 -5.93 35.90
C GLN A 498 20.48 -5.37 36.09
N GLN A 499 21.09 -4.83 35.04
CA GLN A 499 22.40 -4.16 35.13
C GLN A 499 22.35 -2.89 36.00
N GLN A 500 21.19 -2.25 36.09
CA GLN A 500 20.94 -1.12 37.00
C GLN A 500 20.64 -1.56 38.44
N GLY A 501 20.61 -2.88 38.72
CA GLY A 501 20.41 -3.44 40.05
C GLY A 501 18.95 -3.78 40.37
N HIS A 502 18.02 -3.62 39.43
CA HIS A 502 16.60 -3.95 39.65
C HIS A 502 16.32 -5.44 39.42
N SER A 503 15.50 -6.02 40.30
CA SER A 503 14.87 -7.31 40.07
C SER A 503 13.72 -7.16 39.05
N VAL A 504 13.68 -8.05 38.06
CA VAL A 504 12.74 -7.99 36.94
C VAL A 504 11.92 -9.27 36.86
N MET A 505 10.65 -9.14 36.47
CA MET A 505 9.76 -10.25 36.08
C MET A 505 9.08 -9.91 34.75
N LEU A 506 8.83 -10.92 33.92
CA LEU A 506 8.15 -10.77 32.63
C LEU A 506 6.76 -11.42 32.66
N ALA A 507 5.79 -10.81 31.98
CA ALA A 507 4.47 -11.40 31.73
C ALA A 507 4.27 -11.64 30.23
N ALA A 508 3.97 -12.89 29.86
CA ALA A 508 3.73 -13.30 28.48
C ALA A 508 2.28 -13.02 28.05
N GLY A 509 1.94 -11.74 27.88
CA GLY A 509 0.58 -11.32 27.51
C GLY A 509 0.26 -11.35 26.01
N ASP A 510 1.18 -11.71 25.10
CA ASP A 510 0.85 -12.07 23.70
C ASP A 510 0.40 -13.55 23.63
N THR A 511 -0.70 -13.87 24.33
CA THR A 511 -1.19 -15.26 24.48
C THR A 511 -1.74 -15.83 23.17
N PHE A 512 -2.05 -14.98 22.19
CA PHE A 512 -2.58 -15.41 20.90
C PHE A 512 -1.52 -16.12 20.05
N ARG A 513 -0.24 -15.78 20.24
CA ARG A 513 0.86 -16.34 19.45
C ARG A 513 1.71 -17.24 20.34
N ALA A 514 1.57 -18.57 20.17
CA ALA A 514 2.40 -19.55 20.88
C ALA A 514 3.91 -19.23 20.79
N ALA A 515 4.39 -18.89 19.58
CA ALA A 515 5.78 -18.51 19.36
C ALA A 515 6.22 -17.22 20.08
N ALA A 516 5.30 -16.29 20.41
CA ALA A 516 5.65 -15.08 21.16
C ALA A 516 5.86 -15.38 22.64
N VAL A 517 5.03 -16.27 23.21
CA VAL A 517 5.20 -16.78 24.58
C VAL A 517 6.53 -17.52 24.69
N GLU A 518 6.81 -18.45 23.78
CA GLU A 518 8.08 -19.20 23.75
C GLU A 518 9.28 -18.26 23.57
N GLN A 519 9.20 -17.29 22.66
CA GLN A 519 10.27 -16.31 22.45
C GLN A 519 10.56 -15.50 23.73
N LEU A 520 9.52 -15.07 24.46
CA LEU A 520 9.69 -14.34 25.72
C LEU A 520 10.27 -15.24 26.82
N GLN A 521 9.89 -16.51 26.88
CA GLN A 521 10.47 -17.50 27.80
C GLN A 521 11.95 -17.69 27.54
N THR A 522 12.37 -17.85 26.28
CA THR A 522 13.78 -17.92 25.89
C THR A 522 14.57 -16.67 26.31
N TRP A 523 13.98 -15.48 26.18
CA TRP A 523 14.58 -14.24 26.70
C TRP A 523 14.70 -14.23 28.23
N GLY A 524 13.69 -14.75 28.92
CA GLY A 524 13.70 -14.93 30.36
C GLY A 524 14.82 -15.87 30.81
N GLU A 525 14.91 -17.07 30.22
CA GLU A 525 15.96 -18.05 30.48
C GLU A 525 17.35 -17.46 30.22
N ARG A 526 17.55 -16.81 29.07
CA ARG A 526 18.82 -16.17 28.69
C ARG A 526 19.27 -15.09 29.69
N ASN A 527 18.32 -14.37 30.29
CA ASN A 527 18.60 -13.29 31.25
C ASN A 527 18.45 -13.71 32.72
N ASN A 528 18.13 -14.99 32.99
CA ASN A 528 17.77 -15.48 34.32
C ASN A 528 16.65 -14.63 34.98
N VAL A 529 15.59 -14.37 34.22
CA VAL A 529 14.41 -13.60 34.61
C VAL A 529 13.18 -14.51 34.61
N ALA A 530 12.39 -14.47 35.68
CA ALA A 530 11.15 -15.23 35.78
C ALA A 530 10.11 -14.73 34.78
N VAL A 531 9.48 -15.66 34.04
CA VAL A 531 8.41 -15.38 33.08
C VAL A 531 7.12 -16.04 33.53
N VAL A 532 6.07 -15.24 33.68
CA VAL A 532 4.71 -15.73 33.96
C VAL A 532 3.98 -15.90 32.63
N ALA A 533 3.54 -17.12 32.36
CA ALA A 533 2.84 -17.50 31.13
C ALA A 533 1.71 -18.50 31.43
N GLN A 534 0.70 -18.54 30.55
CA GLN A 534 -0.37 -19.54 30.55
C GLN A 534 -0.43 -20.24 29.18
N HIS A 535 -1.39 -21.14 28.98
CA HIS A 535 -1.59 -21.83 27.70
C HIS A 535 -1.96 -20.86 26.56
N THR A 536 -1.62 -21.22 25.31
CA THR A 536 -1.97 -20.42 24.13
C THR A 536 -3.48 -20.19 24.04
N GLY A 537 -3.89 -18.95 23.76
CA GLY A 537 -5.30 -18.54 23.72
C GLY A 537 -5.89 -18.16 25.09
N ALA A 538 -5.10 -18.20 26.17
CA ALA A 538 -5.51 -17.68 27.47
C ALA A 538 -5.83 -16.17 27.41
N ASP A 539 -6.64 -15.69 28.36
CA ASP A 539 -6.96 -14.26 28.45
C ASP A 539 -5.73 -13.44 28.89
N SER A 540 -5.22 -12.58 28.02
CA SER A 540 -4.01 -11.76 28.24
C SER A 540 -4.06 -10.96 29.54
N ALA A 541 -5.24 -10.41 29.87
CA ALA A 541 -5.41 -9.64 31.09
C ALA A 541 -5.33 -10.51 32.36
N SER A 542 -5.72 -11.78 32.28
CA SER A 542 -5.59 -12.74 33.38
C SER A 542 -4.12 -13.12 33.60
N VAL A 543 -3.36 -13.35 32.52
CA VAL A 543 -1.89 -13.60 32.61
C VAL A 543 -1.16 -12.42 33.27
N ILE A 544 -1.48 -11.20 32.86
CA ILE A 544 -0.86 -9.98 33.40
C ILE A 544 -1.27 -9.76 34.87
N PHE A 545 -2.52 -10.08 35.23
CA PHE A 545 -2.99 -10.00 36.62
C PHE A 545 -2.25 -10.97 37.54
N ASP A 546 -2.06 -12.22 37.10
CA ASP A 546 -1.31 -13.23 37.84
C ASP A 546 0.17 -12.83 37.98
N ALA A 547 0.75 -12.27 36.92
CA ALA A 547 2.12 -11.77 36.95
C ALA A 547 2.30 -10.61 37.93
N LEU A 548 1.34 -9.68 37.98
CA LEU A 548 1.37 -8.56 38.93
C LEU A 548 1.22 -9.03 40.38
N GLN A 549 0.35 -9.99 40.67
CA GLN A 549 0.27 -10.60 42.00
C GLN A 549 1.58 -11.32 42.37
N SER A 550 2.13 -12.11 41.45
CA SER A 550 3.39 -12.82 41.66
C SER A 550 4.53 -11.85 41.96
N ALA A 551 4.67 -10.78 41.16
CA ALA A 551 5.67 -9.75 41.36
C ALA A 551 5.53 -9.04 42.72
N LYS A 552 4.30 -8.70 43.14
CA LYS A 552 4.04 -8.15 44.48
C LYS A 552 4.44 -9.11 45.60
N SER A 553 4.03 -10.39 45.50
CA SER A 553 4.32 -11.39 46.53
C SER A 553 5.80 -11.69 46.71
N ARG A 554 6.58 -11.56 45.62
CA ARG A 554 8.02 -11.84 45.59
C ARG A 554 8.88 -10.59 45.81
N GLY A 555 8.27 -9.42 45.99
CA GLY A 555 8.99 -8.16 46.14
C GLY A 555 9.86 -7.80 44.94
N VAL A 556 9.36 -8.03 43.71
CA VAL A 556 10.09 -7.69 42.48
C VAL A 556 9.96 -6.19 42.20
N ASP A 557 11.04 -5.55 41.77
CA ASP A 557 11.10 -4.11 41.51
C ASP A 557 10.37 -3.71 40.22
N VAL A 558 10.52 -4.49 39.14
CA VAL A 558 9.92 -4.17 37.84
C VAL A 558 9.20 -5.37 37.21
N LEU A 559 7.94 -5.17 36.82
CA LEU A 559 7.18 -6.09 35.96
C LEU A 559 7.09 -5.51 34.54
N ILE A 560 7.53 -6.27 33.54
CA ILE A 560 7.36 -5.91 32.13
C ILE A 560 6.34 -6.86 31.49
N ALA A 561 5.23 -6.32 30.99
CA ALA A 561 4.17 -7.09 30.36
C ALA A 561 4.19 -6.95 28.83
N ASP A 562 4.36 -8.07 28.12
CA ASP A 562 4.16 -8.15 26.67
C ASP A 562 2.67 -8.14 26.34
N THR A 563 2.30 -7.70 25.14
CA THR A 563 0.91 -7.65 24.67
C THR A 563 0.79 -8.06 23.20
N ALA A 564 -0.40 -8.47 22.79
CA ALA A 564 -0.70 -8.74 21.39
C ALA A 564 -0.52 -7.49 20.49
N GLY A 565 -0.15 -7.67 19.23
CA GLY A 565 0.11 -6.57 18.29
C GLY A 565 -0.71 -6.57 16.98
N ARG A 566 -1.87 -7.22 16.94
CA ARG A 566 -2.69 -7.36 15.72
C ARG A 566 -3.51 -6.09 15.40
N LEU A 567 -2.87 -5.04 14.86
CA LEU A 567 -3.56 -3.77 14.54
C LEU A 567 -4.64 -3.89 13.46
N HIS A 568 -4.64 -4.96 12.64
CA HIS A 568 -5.64 -5.15 11.59
C HIS A 568 -7.07 -5.34 12.14
N THR A 569 -7.23 -5.68 13.43
CA THR A 569 -8.49 -5.75 14.17
C THR A 569 -8.58 -4.60 15.18
N LYS A 570 -8.56 -3.36 14.68
CA LYS A 570 -8.38 -2.12 15.49
C LYS A 570 -9.29 -2.05 16.73
N SER A 571 -10.56 -2.44 16.66
CA SER A 571 -11.47 -2.42 17.81
C SER A 571 -11.05 -3.44 18.88
N ASN A 572 -10.88 -4.69 18.48
CA ASN A 572 -10.65 -5.80 19.40
C ASN A 572 -9.33 -5.66 20.17
N LEU A 573 -8.25 -5.23 19.49
CA LEU A 573 -6.96 -5.01 20.13
C LEU A 573 -7.03 -3.85 21.14
N MET A 574 -7.66 -2.73 20.78
CA MET A 574 -7.73 -1.57 21.67
C MET A 574 -8.62 -1.84 22.88
N ASP A 575 -9.71 -2.60 22.70
CA ASP A 575 -10.57 -3.04 23.81
C ASP A 575 -9.86 -4.02 24.75
N GLU A 576 -9.03 -4.91 24.20
CA GLU A 576 -8.16 -5.81 24.97
C GLU A 576 -7.15 -5.02 25.81
N LEU A 577 -6.46 -4.04 25.23
CA LEU A 577 -5.50 -3.21 25.95
C LEU A 577 -6.16 -2.35 27.03
N LYS A 578 -7.35 -1.80 26.76
CA LYS A 578 -8.18 -1.10 27.78
C LYS A 578 -8.60 -2.06 28.90
N LYS A 579 -8.96 -3.29 28.57
CA LYS A 579 -9.30 -4.33 29.55
C LYS A 579 -8.10 -4.67 30.43
N ILE A 580 -6.90 -4.83 29.85
CA ILE A 580 -5.65 -5.07 30.58
C ILE A 580 -5.39 -3.93 31.57
N LYS A 581 -5.39 -2.68 31.11
CA LYS A 581 -5.20 -1.49 31.97
C LYS A 581 -6.19 -1.46 33.15
N ARG A 582 -7.47 -1.69 32.87
CA ARG A 582 -8.53 -1.73 33.90
C ARG A 582 -8.32 -2.86 34.92
N ILE A 583 -7.80 -4.01 34.49
CA ILE A 583 -7.57 -5.15 35.38
C ILE A 583 -6.34 -4.92 36.26
N MET A 584 -5.27 -4.33 35.71
CA MET A 584 -4.08 -3.95 36.49
C MET A 584 -4.44 -2.93 37.57
N ALA A 585 -5.29 -1.95 37.24
CA ALA A 585 -5.79 -0.95 38.17
C ALA A 585 -6.49 -1.54 39.40
N LYS A 586 -7.08 -2.75 39.31
CA LYS A 586 -7.72 -3.41 40.47
C LYS A 586 -6.73 -3.83 41.56
N LEU A 587 -5.47 -4.06 41.20
CA LEU A 587 -4.41 -4.44 42.15
C LEU A 587 -3.59 -3.24 42.59
N ASP A 588 -3.44 -2.24 41.71
CA ASP A 588 -2.71 -1.00 41.96
C ASP A 588 -3.33 0.09 41.07
N ASP A 589 -4.02 1.06 41.68
CA ASP A 589 -4.72 2.14 40.96
C ASP A 589 -3.80 2.98 40.07
N SER A 590 -2.48 2.96 40.33
CA SER A 590 -1.48 3.67 39.53
C SER A 590 -0.88 2.83 38.39
N ALA A 591 -1.21 1.53 38.30
CA ALA A 591 -0.71 0.64 37.26
C ALA A 591 -1.55 0.68 35.97
N PRO A 592 -0.92 0.57 34.78
CA PRO A 592 0.52 0.54 34.53
C PRO A 592 1.19 1.91 34.71
N HIS A 593 2.42 1.89 35.22
CA HIS A 593 3.22 3.09 35.51
C HIS A 593 3.90 3.65 34.26
N GLU A 594 4.24 2.76 33.32
CA GLU A 594 4.69 3.13 31.98
C GLU A 594 3.87 2.34 30.95
N VAL A 595 3.29 3.03 29.98
CA VAL A 595 2.75 2.43 28.75
C VAL A 595 3.71 2.77 27.62
N LEU A 596 4.58 1.80 27.32
CA LEU A 596 5.69 1.96 26.38
C LEU A 596 5.28 1.45 25.00
N LEU A 597 5.11 2.35 24.04
CA LEU A 597 4.85 1.98 22.66
C LEU A 597 6.15 1.74 21.88
N ILE A 598 6.30 0.55 21.32
CA ILE A 598 7.40 0.21 20.42
C ILE A 598 7.00 0.49 18.97
N LEU A 599 7.81 1.28 18.27
CA LEU A 599 7.63 1.68 16.88
C LEU A 599 8.82 1.23 16.03
N ASP A 600 8.55 0.96 14.74
CA ASP A 600 9.58 0.67 13.75
C ASP A 600 9.89 1.94 12.96
N ALA A 601 11.11 2.46 13.08
CA ALA A 601 11.55 3.67 12.40
C ALA A 601 11.53 3.52 10.86
N GLY A 602 11.63 2.31 10.33
CA GLY A 602 11.51 2.02 8.90
C GLY A 602 10.11 2.25 8.32
N THR A 603 9.09 2.31 9.17
CA THR A 603 7.69 2.48 8.72
C THR A 603 7.29 3.93 8.44
N GLY A 604 8.17 4.91 8.73
CA GLY A 604 7.93 6.33 8.45
C GLY A 604 6.63 6.84 9.07
N GLN A 605 5.84 7.62 8.33
CA GLN A 605 4.58 8.22 8.80
C GLN A 605 3.54 7.22 9.34
N ASN A 606 3.64 5.93 9.02
CA ASN A 606 2.79 4.91 9.62
C ASN A 606 3.03 4.78 11.14
N ALA A 607 4.26 5.00 11.62
CA ALA A 607 4.56 4.99 13.06
C ALA A 607 3.82 6.10 13.80
N LEU A 608 3.73 7.30 13.22
CA LEU A 608 2.99 8.43 13.78
C LEU A 608 1.48 8.14 13.87
N SER A 609 0.89 7.61 12.79
CA SER A 609 -0.53 7.21 12.80
C SER A 609 -0.81 6.14 13.86
N GLN A 610 0.08 5.15 13.99
CA GLN A 610 -0.04 4.12 15.03
C GLN A 610 0.02 4.73 16.42
N ALA A 611 0.99 5.60 16.68
CA ALA A 611 1.18 6.22 17.99
C ALA A 611 -0.04 7.04 18.41
N LYS A 612 -0.68 7.78 17.50
CA LYS A 612 -1.96 8.46 17.77
C LYS A 612 -3.05 7.48 18.23
N ILE A 613 -3.25 6.39 17.49
CA ILE A 613 -4.29 5.38 17.78
C ILE A 613 -4.06 4.70 19.15
N PHE A 614 -2.82 4.31 19.45
CA PHE A 614 -2.50 3.70 20.74
C PHE A 614 -2.63 4.71 21.89
N ASN A 615 -2.24 5.98 21.66
CA ASN A 615 -2.40 7.02 22.67
C ASN A 615 -3.86 7.29 23.01
N GLU A 616 -4.73 7.37 22.01
CA GLU A 616 -6.18 7.50 22.20
C GLU A 616 -6.77 6.32 22.99
N ALA A 617 -6.23 5.11 22.80
CA ALA A 617 -6.78 3.90 23.42
C ALA A 617 -6.33 3.68 24.86
N VAL A 618 -5.04 3.84 25.16
CA VAL A 618 -4.44 3.46 26.45
C VAL A 618 -3.70 4.57 27.18
N GLY A 619 -3.47 5.73 26.53
CA GLY A 619 -2.67 6.83 27.07
C GLY A 619 -1.21 6.43 27.22
N LEU A 620 -0.41 6.72 26.19
CA LEU A 620 1.01 6.37 26.17
C LEU A 620 1.80 7.32 27.07
N THR A 621 2.81 6.80 27.75
CA THR A 621 3.71 7.58 28.61
C THR A 621 5.16 7.54 28.12
N GLY A 622 5.47 6.62 27.21
CA GLY A 622 6.78 6.51 26.58
C GLY A 622 6.73 5.90 25.19
N LEU A 623 7.69 6.28 24.36
CA LEU A 623 7.96 5.72 23.04
C LEU A 623 9.33 5.06 23.00
N ALA A 624 9.45 3.98 22.23
CA ALA A 624 10.74 3.46 21.81
C ALA A 624 10.73 3.24 20.29
N LEU A 625 11.70 3.84 19.58
CA LEU A 625 11.88 3.60 18.16
C LEU A 625 12.93 2.52 17.95
N THR A 626 12.67 1.55 17.10
CA THR A 626 13.59 0.45 16.77
C THR A 626 13.98 0.47 15.30
N LYS A 627 15.00 -0.31 14.96
CA LYS A 627 15.50 -0.50 13.58
C LYS A 627 16.00 0.79 12.92
N LEU A 628 16.53 1.73 13.70
CA LEU A 628 17.10 2.97 13.15
C LEU A 628 18.33 2.70 12.27
N ASP A 629 19.02 1.59 12.51
CA ASP A 629 20.17 1.08 11.75
C ASP A 629 19.82 0.59 10.34
N GLY A 630 18.57 0.16 10.15
CA GLY A 630 18.10 -0.41 8.90
C GLY A 630 17.61 0.62 7.88
N THR A 631 17.40 1.88 8.26
CA THR A 631 16.53 2.80 7.52
C THR A 631 17.16 4.16 7.21
N ALA A 632 16.76 4.75 6.07
CA ALA A 632 17.02 6.15 5.73
C ALA A 632 15.91 7.10 6.22
N LYS A 633 14.84 6.54 6.81
CA LYS A 633 13.60 7.23 7.20
C LYS A 633 13.56 7.62 8.68
N GLY A 634 14.72 7.81 9.29
CA GLY A 634 14.83 8.13 10.72
C GLY A 634 14.23 9.48 11.13
N GLY A 635 13.85 10.34 10.18
CA GLY A 635 13.25 11.64 10.46
C GLY A 635 11.85 11.58 11.12
N ILE A 636 11.22 10.40 11.12
CA ILE A 636 9.94 10.18 11.81
C ILE A 636 9.97 10.54 13.31
N ILE A 637 11.14 10.44 13.94
CA ILE A 637 11.33 10.77 15.36
C ILE A 637 10.96 12.23 15.67
N PHE A 638 11.26 13.16 14.75
CA PHE A 638 10.91 14.57 14.88
C PHE A 638 9.40 14.78 14.77
N ALA A 639 8.73 14.05 13.87
CA ALA A 639 7.28 14.11 13.72
C ALA A 639 6.54 13.61 14.97
N LEU A 640 7.03 12.51 15.54
CA LEU A 640 6.50 11.93 16.78
C LEU A 640 6.66 12.91 17.95
N ALA A 641 7.86 13.50 18.12
CA ALA A 641 8.11 14.47 19.17
C ALA A 641 7.24 15.72 19.03
N ASN A 642 7.17 16.30 17.82
CA ASN A 642 6.43 17.53 17.55
C ASN A 642 4.91 17.38 17.72
N GLN A 643 4.33 16.24 17.31
CA GLN A 643 2.88 16.10 17.31
C GLN A 643 2.32 15.46 18.58
N LEU A 644 3.07 14.57 19.23
CA LEU A 644 2.55 13.81 20.38
C LEU A 644 3.04 14.34 21.72
N HIS A 645 4.21 14.97 21.76
CA HIS A 645 4.83 15.44 23.01
C HIS A 645 4.98 14.33 24.07
N ILE A 646 5.12 13.09 23.62
CA ILE A 646 5.29 11.91 24.49
C ILE A 646 6.80 11.63 24.61
N PRO A 647 7.33 11.40 25.82
CA PRO A 647 8.72 11.06 26.02
C PRO A 647 9.19 9.91 25.12
N ILE A 648 10.29 10.12 24.41
CA ILE A 648 11.01 9.04 23.74
C ILE A 648 12.00 8.52 24.77
N ARG A 649 11.80 7.28 25.22
CA ARG A 649 12.63 6.64 26.25
C ARG A 649 13.86 6.01 25.64
N PHE A 650 13.67 5.31 24.52
CA PHE A 650 14.70 4.44 23.94
C PHE A 650 14.78 4.53 22.43
N ILE A 651 15.98 4.29 21.91
CA ILE A 651 16.24 4.03 20.50
C ILE A 651 16.96 2.68 20.33
N GLY A 652 16.46 1.88 19.40
CA GLY A 652 17.00 0.58 19.02
C GLY A 652 17.78 0.70 17.72
N VAL A 653 19.08 0.45 17.80
CA VAL A 653 20.06 0.72 16.74
C VAL A 653 20.79 -0.55 16.27
N GLY A 654 20.22 -1.72 16.55
CA GLY A 654 20.78 -3.01 16.12
C GLY A 654 20.12 -4.21 16.81
N GLU A 655 20.65 -5.41 16.56
CA GLU A 655 20.10 -6.68 17.02
C GLU A 655 20.72 -7.17 18.34
N SER A 656 21.91 -6.72 18.70
CA SER A 656 22.65 -7.11 19.90
C SER A 656 21.91 -6.71 21.17
N ILE A 657 22.18 -7.40 22.28
CA ILE A 657 21.50 -7.15 23.55
C ILE A 657 21.70 -5.72 24.08
N ASP A 658 22.85 -5.13 23.77
CA ASP A 658 23.23 -3.77 24.18
C ASP A 658 22.76 -2.68 23.20
N ASP A 659 22.10 -3.05 22.08
CA ASP A 659 21.68 -2.10 21.04
C ASP A 659 20.36 -1.36 21.34
N LEU A 660 19.88 -1.41 22.58
CA LEU A 660 18.79 -0.56 23.08
C LEU A 660 19.38 0.53 23.97
N GLN A 661 19.39 1.77 23.48
CA GLN A 661 20.01 2.91 24.15
C GLN A 661 18.94 3.88 24.68
N ASP A 662 19.27 4.61 25.74
CA ASP A 662 18.44 5.73 26.19
C ASP A 662 18.46 6.82 25.13
N PHE A 663 17.31 7.45 24.91
CA PHE A 663 17.22 8.52 23.92
C PHE A 663 17.74 9.84 24.50
N ASP A 664 18.84 10.32 23.93
CA ASP A 664 19.42 11.63 24.18
C ASP A 664 19.29 12.49 22.91
N ALA A 665 18.57 13.61 23.02
CA ALA A 665 18.31 14.47 21.87
C ALA A 665 19.59 15.14 21.33
N GLU A 666 20.53 15.51 22.20
CA GLU A 666 21.76 16.19 21.80
C GLU A 666 22.67 15.22 21.06
N GLN A 667 22.92 14.03 21.62
CA GLN A 667 23.70 12.98 20.96
C GLN A 667 23.05 12.50 19.66
N PHE A 668 21.71 12.39 19.61
CA PHE A 668 21.00 11.98 18.40
C PHE A 668 21.14 13.01 17.27
N VAL A 669 20.93 14.30 17.57
CA VAL A 669 21.14 15.36 16.58
C VAL A 669 22.62 15.43 16.19
N GLU A 670 23.56 15.42 17.12
CA GLU A 670 24.99 15.42 16.79
C GLU A 670 25.39 14.25 15.89
N ALA A 671 24.93 13.03 16.19
CA ALA A 671 25.19 11.86 15.36
C ALA A 671 24.60 12.00 13.96
N LEU A 672 23.42 12.63 13.80
CA LEU A 672 22.81 12.89 12.49
C LEU A 672 23.64 13.83 11.61
N PHE A 673 24.40 14.73 12.23
CA PHE A 673 25.20 15.75 11.54
C PHE A 673 26.72 15.54 11.66
N ALA A 674 27.17 14.41 12.22
CA ALA A 674 28.58 14.06 12.27
C ALA A 674 29.17 14.03 10.84
N LYS A 675 30.42 14.46 10.67
CA LYS A 675 31.16 14.31 9.42
C LYS A 675 31.85 12.94 9.45
N ASP A 676 31.87 12.26 8.30
CA ASP A 676 32.61 10.99 8.15
C ASP A 676 34.12 11.18 8.31
#